data_AF-A0A5D6XIH8-F1
#
_entry.id   AF-A0A5D6XIH8-F1
#
_cell.length_a   1.000
_cell.length_b   1.000
_cell.length_c   1.000
_cell.angle_alpha   90.00
_cell.angle_beta   90.00
_cell.angle_gamma   90.00
#
_symmetry.space_group_name_H-M   'P 1'
#
loop_
_entity.id
_entity.type
_entity.pdbx_description
1 polymer ?
#
loop_
_entity_poly.entity_id
_entity_poly.type
_entity_poly.pdbx_seq_one_letter_code
_entity_poly.pdbx_strand_id
1 'polypeptide(L)'
;MSAGDDKGASKTRKSRASKRSADSRPSRSRSPGSTRPSGTRHSVITYSEQDANAMILKANAPPNYNGGFDEIMKQIRAKAFYTEQFQRIQQQTEMGRLLSFSDVAPTHYESNYLTIAQTASVTRVRVCFAIGLVSLAVLYANEFRSGQWDVNADVGRTARDKLTVQVLTFGVILPTFALGILSTFTALGRRHLEAMTMTVFIVVAAVMIAKKPIEKATGPVIPLLLLLIPIFGITRMRFVRSCCIGWGIFVAYFAVMLLARKLYLPFGGAKFDNPTNISYQSINYGISVIGGMVSQYRQELLRRRNFCLQLPFSGTMDSDAVADIQTDKFSKKSLMHLWSQSFRHPEVEECFYRYWYLIDPFPYENPNSGSLHTGVFRTIRFAVYTLLLNQFVLLLQDIKFLQVKPDRFVDSSDFDYALVLRFGITVPLYFSAALFMYFMGKAFYAKWVKEAEDAKNAALTRDSTVVADVAPDAAFAAAAVGPEAVDAHVPESGSQDTARLKLVVDAARIKDKSKDRVLDVLINKGGYVRSTQIFSSLVIATHVACMGILLLIVSTGERSDELKRSGGGEPGKPKPVYYMGFLNAVLFAHRSGFRVRFIYATYTTAVVAVGIILAASSLSPKYYLEYAGYVFVILVMGMMISYEEENLRRTFFVLKSIRTLEFDEWFAVVLRIQGWVKEHIRKKLRDVRSKGSSKEFASTDPLASKKQKKPKPAPPLVNTSAQMAQASKLGMYSQMANIVIALLDVLTN
;
A
#
# COMPACT_ATOMS: atom_id res chain seq x y z
N MET A 1 33.81 9.14 -62.82
CA MET A 1 32.97 10.22 -63.37
C MET A 1 32.34 10.96 -62.21
N SER A 2 32.17 12.28 -62.33
CA SER A 2 31.69 13.25 -61.32
C SER A 2 30.58 12.73 -60.39
N ALA A 3 30.58 12.98 -59.08
CA ALA A 3 30.67 14.25 -58.33
C ALA A 3 29.43 15.17 -58.54
N GLY A 4 28.84 15.78 -57.50
CA GLY A 4 29.23 15.80 -56.08
C GLY A 4 28.12 16.31 -55.16
N ASP A 5 28.49 16.72 -53.94
CA ASP A 5 27.57 17.02 -52.83
C ASP A 5 26.82 18.37 -52.90
N ASP A 6 25.82 18.47 -52.01
CA ASP A 6 25.71 19.52 -50.97
C ASP A 6 24.54 20.53 -50.97
N LYS A 7 24.17 20.88 -49.72
CA LYS A 7 23.30 21.94 -49.14
C LYS A 7 22.64 23.00 -50.05
N GLY A 8 21.44 23.44 -49.61
CA GLY A 8 21.02 24.85 -49.77
C GLY A 8 19.54 25.15 -49.54
N ALA A 9 19.20 25.85 -48.45
CA ALA A 9 17.84 26.38 -48.24
C ALA A 9 17.79 27.90 -48.52
N SER A 10 16.75 28.39 -49.19
CA SER A 10 16.46 29.82 -49.32
C SER A 10 14.95 30.10 -49.45
N LYS A 11 14.54 31.35 -49.27
CA LYS A 11 13.13 31.81 -49.15
C LYS A 11 12.78 32.90 -50.16
N THR A 12 11.47 33.17 -50.26
CA THR A 12 10.81 34.33 -50.93
C THR A 12 10.65 34.16 -52.45
N ARG A 13 9.75 34.88 -53.16
CA ARG A 13 9.13 36.19 -52.87
C ARG A 13 7.85 36.46 -53.71
N LYS A 14 6.90 37.26 -53.19
CA LYS A 14 5.84 38.07 -53.88
C LYS A 14 4.88 37.37 -54.88
N SER A 15 3.54 37.36 -54.75
CA SER A 15 2.50 38.42 -54.63
C SER A 15 2.03 39.10 -55.95
N ARG A 16 0.72 39.04 -56.24
CA ARG A 16 0.00 40.00 -57.12
C ARG A 16 -1.51 40.02 -56.77
N ALA A 17 -2.23 41.11 -57.08
CA ALA A 17 -3.64 41.31 -56.68
C ALA A 17 -4.45 42.17 -57.69
N SER A 18 -5.78 41.97 -57.76
CA SER A 18 -6.79 42.79 -58.48
C SER A 18 -8.20 42.34 -58.00
N LYS A 19 -9.04 43.16 -57.35
CA LYS A 19 -10.12 44.08 -57.85
C LYS A 19 -11.35 43.40 -58.52
N ARG A 20 -12.59 43.92 -58.48
CA ARG A 20 -13.32 44.89 -57.59
C ARG A 20 -14.79 45.14 -58.09
N SER A 21 -15.82 44.85 -57.30
CA SER A 21 -17.23 45.36 -57.40
C SER A 21 -18.05 44.81 -56.20
N ALA A 22 -18.94 45.49 -55.45
CA ALA A 22 -19.84 46.65 -55.64
C ALA A 22 -21.14 46.31 -56.40
N ASP A 23 -22.37 46.48 -55.87
CA ASP A 23 -22.78 46.84 -54.48
C ASP A 23 -23.77 45.82 -53.85
N SER A 24 -25.05 46.00 -53.44
CA SER A 24 -26.01 47.12 -53.42
C SER A 24 -27.03 46.99 -52.26
N ARG A 25 -27.38 48.09 -51.58
CA ARG A 25 -28.40 48.16 -50.50
C ARG A 25 -29.84 48.37 -51.01
N PRO A 26 -30.86 48.02 -50.21
CA PRO A 26 -31.81 49.06 -49.73
C PRO A 26 -31.97 49.07 -48.19
N SER A 27 -32.87 49.89 -47.65
CA SER A 27 -32.98 50.17 -46.19
C SER A 27 -34.39 50.59 -45.72
N ARG A 28 -34.56 50.73 -44.39
CA ARG A 28 -35.81 50.93 -43.59
C ARG A 28 -36.55 49.63 -43.27
N SER A 29 -37.27 49.52 -42.14
CA SER A 29 -37.69 50.53 -41.15
C SER A 29 -37.33 50.19 -39.67
N ARG A 30 -37.47 51.17 -38.78
CA ARG A 30 -37.38 51.03 -37.31
C ARG A 30 -38.76 50.78 -36.71
N SER A 31 -38.84 49.97 -35.65
CA SER A 31 -39.76 50.14 -34.51
C SER A 31 -39.21 49.40 -33.25
N PRO A 32 -39.63 49.75 -32.02
CA PRO A 32 -38.78 49.53 -30.84
C PRO A 32 -39.30 48.51 -29.81
N GLY A 33 -38.38 48.04 -28.94
CA GLY A 33 -38.67 47.75 -27.54
C GLY A 33 -38.92 46.29 -27.11
N SER A 34 -37.86 45.60 -26.67
CA SER A 34 -37.95 44.69 -25.50
C SER A 34 -36.55 44.32 -24.98
N THR A 35 -36.08 45.01 -23.94
CA THR A 35 -34.89 44.61 -23.18
C THR A 35 -35.22 43.40 -22.30
N ARG A 36 -35.01 42.20 -22.83
CA ARG A 36 -35.13 40.96 -22.05
C ARG A 36 -33.77 40.67 -21.38
N PRO A 37 -33.71 40.52 -20.04
CA PRO A 37 -32.43 40.49 -19.33
C PRO A 37 -31.60 39.26 -19.71
N SER A 38 -30.28 39.42 -19.69
CA SER A 38 -29.32 38.33 -19.89
C SER A 38 -29.47 37.29 -18.78
N GLY A 39 -30.18 36.21 -19.05
CA GLY A 39 -30.23 35.06 -18.15
C GLY A 39 -28.82 34.55 -17.89
N THR A 40 -28.41 34.58 -16.63
CA THR A 40 -27.02 34.31 -16.23
C THR A 40 -26.64 32.88 -16.58
N ARG A 41 -25.97 32.70 -17.72
CA ARG A 41 -25.09 31.54 -17.92
C ARG A 41 -24.01 31.65 -16.86
N HIS A 42 -24.19 30.97 -15.73
CA HIS A 42 -23.05 30.58 -14.92
C HIS A 42 -22.09 29.86 -15.86
N SER A 43 -20.89 30.42 -16.03
CA SER A 43 -19.80 29.73 -16.68
C SER A 43 -19.55 28.46 -15.87
N VAL A 44 -19.87 27.32 -16.48
CA VAL A 44 -19.30 26.05 -16.06
C VAL A 44 -17.81 26.20 -16.34
N ILE A 45 -17.05 26.52 -15.30
CA ILE A 45 -15.59 26.61 -15.39
C ILE A 45 -15.12 25.20 -15.69
N THR A 46 -14.81 24.93 -16.95
CA THR A 46 -14.35 23.62 -17.39
C THR A 46 -13.10 23.24 -16.60
N TYR A 47 -13.00 21.96 -16.23
CA TYR A 47 -11.86 21.44 -15.45
C TYR A 47 -10.51 21.74 -16.14
N SER A 48 -10.52 21.98 -17.46
CA SER A 48 -9.41 22.48 -18.26
C SER A 48 -8.75 23.78 -17.73
N GLU A 49 -9.45 24.65 -17.00
CA GLU A 49 -8.91 25.95 -16.55
C GLU A 49 -8.25 25.90 -15.16
N GLN A 50 -8.67 25.00 -14.27
CA GLN A 50 -8.17 24.96 -12.89
C GLN A 50 -6.78 24.29 -12.79
N ASP A 51 -6.06 24.59 -11.72
CA ASP A 51 -4.83 23.87 -11.36
C ASP A 51 -5.16 22.52 -10.72
N ALA A 52 -4.42 21.49 -11.12
CA ALA A 52 -4.60 20.13 -10.64
C ALA A 52 -4.36 19.99 -9.13
N ASN A 53 -3.44 20.77 -8.55
CA ASN A 53 -3.18 20.73 -7.10
C ASN A 53 -4.36 21.37 -6.34
N ALA A 54 -4.85 22.52 -6.81
CA ALA A 54 -6.03 23.18 -6.24
C ALA A 54 -7.28 22.27 -6.28
N MET A 55 -7.50 21.51 -7.36
CA MET A 55 -8.57 20.52 -7.44
C MET A 55 -8.40 19.38 -6.43
N ILE A 56 -7.19 18.82 -6.29
CA ILE A 56 -6.92 17.75 -5.32
C ILE A 56 -7.10 18.23 -3.87
N LEU A 57 -6.71 19.47 -3.57
CA LEU A 57 -6.91 20.09 -2.25
C LEU A 57 -8.41 20.34 -1.98
N LYS A 58 -9.16 20.90 -2.94
CA LYS A 58 -10.62 21.10 -2.84
C LYS A 58 -11.35 19.79 -2.53
N ALA A 59 -11.02 18.70 -3.23
CA ALA A 59 -11.62 17.38 -3.04
C ALA A 59 -11.34 16.73 -1.66
N ASN A 60 -10.33 17.21 -0.92
CA ASN A 60 -9.95 16.69 0.39
C ASN A 60 -9.93 17.76 1.49
N ALA A 61 -10.57 18.91 1.25
CA ALA A 61 -10.74 19.98 2.22
C ALA A 61 -11.42 19.46 3.51
N PRO A 62 -11.07 19.96 4.70
CA PRO A 62 -11.69 19.49 5.95
C PRO A 62 -13.21 19.74 5.92
N PRO A 63 -14.02 18.82 6.46
CA PRO A 63 -15.47 18.99 6.47
C PRO A 63 -15.87 20.15 7.38
N ASN A 64 -16.41 21.21 6.79
CA ASN A 64 -16.93 22.34 7.55
C ASN A 64 -18.36 22.04 8.03
N TYR A 65 -18.56 21.92 9.35
CA TYR A 65 -19.85 21.61 9.95
C TYR A 65 -20.41 22.84 10.66
N ASN A 66 -21.35 23.52 10.01
CA ASN A 66 -21.93 24.78 10.49
C ASN A 66 -23.37 24.60 10.96
N GLY A 67 -23.85 25.48 11.85
CA GLY A 67 -25.23 25.52 12.32
C GLY A 67 -25.46 24.80 13.65
N GLY A 68 -26.73 24.58 13.99
CA GLY A 68 -27.13 23.89 15.23
C GLY A 68 -26.83 22.38 15.24
N PHE A 69 -26.95 21.74 16.40
CA PHE A 69 -26.63 20.30 16.55
C PHE A 69 -27.39 19.41 15.56
N ASP A 70 -28.68 19.64 15.35
CA ASP A 70 -29.49 18.88 14.40
C ASP A 70 -29.08 19.11 12.94
N GLU A 71 -28.55 20.29 12.63
CA GLU A 71 -28.09 20.65 11.29
C GLU A 71 -26.73 20.01 10.99
N ILE A 72 -25.81 20.02 11.96
CA ILE A 72 -24.56 19.23 11.93
C ILE A 72 -24.88 17.74 11.79
N MET A 73 -25.83 17.21 12.57
CA MET A 73 -26.27 15.81 12.49
C MET A 73 -26.86 15.47 11.11
N LYS A 74 -27.62 16.39 10.51
CA LYS A 74 -28.17 16.27 9.15
C LYS A 74 -27.08 16.30 8.08
N GLN A 75 -26.05 17.15 8.22
CA GLN A 75 -24.88 17.18 7.35
C GLN A 75 -24.06 15.89 7.42
N ILE A 76 -23.84 15.35 8.63
CA ILE A 76 -23.16 14.06 8.85
C ILE A 76 -23.94 12.92 8.16
N ARG A 77 -25.27 12.86 8.32
CA ARG A 77 -26.11 11.85 7.64
C ARG A 77 -26.09 12.00 6.11
N ALA A 78 -26.11 13.22 5.60
CA ALA A 78 -26.01 13.48 4.16
C ALA A 78 -24.66 13.01 3.59
N LYS A 79 -23.54 13.33 4.28
CA LYS A 79 -22.19 12.88 3.91
C LYS A 79 -22.03 11.36 3.96
N ALA A 80 -22.65 10.69 4.95
CA ALA A 80 -22.66 9.23 5.02
C ALA A 80 -23.40 8.62 3.82
N PHE A 81 -24.60 9.12 3.48
CA PHE A 81 -25.39 8.65 2.34
C PHE A 81 -24.71 8.90 0.99
N TYR A 82 -24.10 10.07 0.82
CA TYR A 82 -23.24 10.41 -0.32
C TYR A 82 -22.10 9.39 -0.49
N THR A 83 -21.37 9.11 0.59
CA THR A 83 -20.24 8.16 0.59
C THR A 83 -20.70 6.73 0.27
N GLU A 84 -21.89 6.35 0.73
CA GLU A 84 -22.53 5.07 0.37
C GLU A 84 -22.91 5.00 -1.11
N GLN A 85 -23.42 6.09 -1.71
CA GLN A 85 -23.77 6.09 -3.14
C GLN A 85 -22.52 6.03 -4.02
N PHE A 86 -21.46 6.75 -3.67
CA PHE A 86 -20.15 6.63 -4.36
C PHE A 86 -19.62 5.18 -4.29
N GLN A 87 -19.70 4.56 -3.11
CA GLN A 87 -19.32 3.14 -2.93
C GLN A 87 -20.16 2.19 -3.79
N ARG A 88 -21.47 2.39 -3.90
CA ARG A 88 -22.37 1.54 -4.69
C ARG A 88 -22.07 1.60 -6.19
N ILE A 89 -21.74 2.77 -6.73
CA ILE A 89 -21.33 2.89 -8.14
C ILE A 89 -19.99 2.14 -8.35
N GLN A 90 -19.01 2.35 -7.48
CA GLN A 90 -17.73 1.63 -7.53
C GLN A 90 -17.85 0.11 -7.29
N GLN A 91 -19.00 -0.39 -6.85
CA GLN A 91 -19.33 -1.81 -6.71
C GLN A 91 -20.02 -2.42 -7.95
N GLN A 92 -20.39 -1.63 -8.97
CA GLN A 92 -21.04 -2.12 -10.21
C GLN A 92 -20.18 -3.09 -11.04
N THR A 93 -18.87 -3.18 -10.77
CA THR A 93 -17.95 -4.16 -11.36
C THR A 93 -17.97 -5.54 -10.68
N GLU A 94 -18.81 -5.71 -9.66
CA GLU A 94 -19.08 -6.96 -8.93
C GLU A 94 -17.83 -7.73 -8.47
N MET A 95 -16.78 -6.99 -8.05
CA MET A 95 -15.48 -7.57 -7.72
C MET A 95 -15.53 -8.64 -6.62
N GLY A 96 -15.34 -9.90 -7.03
CA GLY A 96 -15.37 -11.06 -6.15
C GLY A 96 -14.20 -11.11 -5.16
N ARG A 97 -14.33 -11.95 -4.12
CA ARG A 97 -13.32 -12.10 -3.05
C ARG A 97 -11.92 -12.50 -3.56
N LEU A 98 -11.86 -13.20 -4.70
CA LEU A 98 -10.62 -13.61 -5.39
C LEU A 98 -9.99 -12.52 -6.25
N LEU A 99 -10.54 -11.30 -6.23
CA LEU A 99 -10.16 -10.17 -7.09
C LEU A 99 -10.36 -10.49 -8.58
N SER A 100 -11.59 -10.76 -8.95
CA SER A 100 -12.05 -10.91 -10.35
C SER A 100 -13.30 -10.04 -10.54
N PHE A 101 -13.39 -9.33 -11.66
CA PHE A 101 -14.63 -8.61 -12.03
C PHE A 101 -15.63 -9.55 -12.71
N SER A 102 -16.89 -9.10 -12.85
CA SER A 102 -17.82 -9.75 -13.78
C SER A 102 -17.39 -9.49 -15.24
N ASP A 103 -17.40 -10.54 -16.06
CA ASP A 103 -17.07 -10.50 -17.50
C ASP A 103 -18.31 -10.86 -18.34
N VAL A 104 -19.44 -10.30 -17.92
CA VAL A 104 -20.77 -10.48 -18.54
C VAL A 104 -21.04 -9.31 -19.49
N ALA A 105 -21.75 -9.59 -20.58
CA ALA A 105 -22.19 -8.55 -21.51
C ALA A 105 -23.12 -7.54 -20.80
N PRO A 106 -23.04 -6.23 -21.13
CA PRO A 106 -22.28 -5.65 -22.25
C PRO A 106 -20.87 -5.13 -21.91
N THR A 107 -20.43 -5.14 -20.64
CA THR A 107 -19.30 -4.28 -20.19
C THR A 107 -17.94 -4.96 -20.07
N HIS A 108 -17.87 -6.29 -19.99
CA HIS A 108 -16.63 -7.06 -20.12
C HIS A 108 -15.43 -6.57 -19.28
N TYR A 109 -15.66 -6.30 -17.98
CA TYR A 109 -14.68 -5.58 -17.15
C TYR A 109 -13.35 -6.32 -16.93
N GLU A 110 -13.36 -7.64 -16.80
CA GLU A 110 -12.14 -8.44 -16.54
C GLU A 110 -11.20 -8.46 -17.76
N SER A 111 -11.73 -8.58 -18.98
CA SER A 111 -10.91 -8.58 -20.22
C SER A 111 -10.34 -7.19 -20.54
N ASN A 112 -11.11 -6.13 -20.29
CA ASN A 112 -10.63 -4.74 -20.37
C ASN A 112 -9.52 -4.47 -19.35
N TYR A 113 -9.72 -4.85 -18.09
CA TYR A 113 -8.70 -4.76 -17.04
C TYR A 113 -7.41 -5.53 -17.41
N LEU A 114 -7.55 -6.76 -17.91
CA LEU A 114 -6.41 -7.61 -18.30
C LEU A 114 -5.58 -6.96 -19.42
N THR A 115 -6.23 -6.36 -20.42
CA THR A 115 -5.56 -5.70 -21.55
C THR A 115 -4.72 -4.50 -21.09
N ILE A 116 -5.26 -3.68 -20.18
CA ILE A 116 -4.54 -2.56 -19.56
C ILE A 116 -3.40 -3.06 -18.65
N ALA A 117 -3.64 -4.13 -17.88
CA ALA A 117 -2.64 -4.70 -16.98
C ALA A 117 -1.44 -5.29 -17.74
N GLN A 118 -1.67 -5.99 -18.86
CA GLN A 118 -0.63 -6.54 -19.73
C GLN A 118 0.18 -5.42 -20.41
N THR A 119 -0.47 -4.50 -21.11
CA THR A 119 0.22 -3.40 -21.82
C THR A 119 1.08 -2.57 -20.86
N ALA A 120 0.57 -2.25 -19.67
CA ALA A 120 1.30 -1.48 -18.66
C ALA A 120 2.35 -2.30 -17.87
N SER A 121 2.47 -3.62 -18.06
CA SER A 121 3.47 -4.47 -17.37
C SER A 121 4.65 -4.91 -18.24
N VAL A 122 4.61 -4.78 -19.57
CA VAL A 122 5.68 -5.18 -20.50
C VAL A 122 7.09 -4.80 -20.02
N THR A 123 7.32 -3.52 -19.68
CA THR A 123 8.64 -3.06 -19.21
C THR A 123 9.04 -3.65 -17.87
N ARG A 124 8.09 -3.89 -16.95
CA ARG A 124 8.36 -4.53 -15.65
C ARG A 124 8.75 -6.00 -15.82
N VAL A 125 8.09 -6.72 -16.73
CA VAL A 125 8.41 -8.12 -17.06
C VAL A 125 9.79 -8.20 -17.73
N ARG A 126 10.10 -7.31 -18.69
CA ARG A 126 11.45 -7.22 -19.29
C ARG A 126 12.56 -7.00 -18.27
N VAL A 127 12.42 -6.01 -17.39
CA VAL A 127 13.41 -5.73 -16.33
C VAL A 127 13.52 -6.90 -15.35
N CYS A 128 12.40 -7.50 -14.94
CA CYS A 128 12.39 -8.68 -14.09
C CYS A 128 13.16 -9.86 -14.71
N PHE A 129 12.93 -10.15 -15.99
CA PHE A 129 13.62 -11.25 -16.68
C PHE A 129 15.09 -10.92 -16.97
N ALA A 130 15.43 -9.65 -17.22
CA ALA A 130 16.83 -9.23 -17.38
C ALA A 130 17.61 -9.39 -16.07
N ILE A 131 17.03 -9.01 -14.93
CA ILE A 131 17.61 -9.28 -13.60
C ILE A 131 17.77 -10.79 -13.38
N GLY A 132 16.71 -11.58 -13.63
CA GLY A 132 16.76 -13.03 -13.49
C GLY A 132 17.86 -13.68 -14.36
N LEU A 133 17.92 -13.30 -15.64
CA LEU A 133 18.93 -13.77 -16.59
C LEU A 133 20.36 -13.42 -16.15
N VAL A 134 20.63 -12.15 -15.85
CA VAL A 134 21.98 -11.68 -15.50
C VAL A 134 22.45 -12.25 -14.17
N SER A 135 21.60 -12.21 -13.13
CA SER A 135 21.98 -12.72 -11.80
C SER A 135 22.20 -14.23 -11.79
N LEU A 136 21.40 -15.00 -12.53
CA LEU A 136 21.61 -16.45 -12.67
C LEU A 136 22.79 -16.78 -13.59
N ALA A 137 23.03 -16.01 -14.65
CA ALA A 137 24.20 -16.20 -15.50
C ALA A 137 25.51 -15.96 -14.72
N VAL A 138 25.58 -14.90 -13.90
CA VAL A 138 26.73 -14.64 -13.02
C VAL A 138 26.90 -15.74 -11.98
N LEU A 139 25.81 -16.17 -11.33
CA LEU A 139 25.84 -17.27 -10.35
C LEU A 139 26.35 -18.58 -10.99
N TYR A 140 25.73 -19.02 -12.10
CA TYR A 140 26.08 -20.29 -12.74
C TYR A 140 27.44 -20.26 -13.44
N ALA A 141 27.90 -19.11 -13.95
CA ALA A 141 29.28 -18.95 -14.41
C ALA A 141 30.28 -19.08 -13.24
N ASN A 142 29.94 -18.60 -12.05
CA ASN A 142 30.78 -18.76 -10.86
C ASN A 142 30.76 -20.20 -10.32
N GLU A 143 29.58 -20.84 -10.21
CA GLU A 143 29.46 -22.27 -9.84
C GLU A 143 30.27 -23.17 -10.80
N PHE A 144 30.18 -22.91 -12.11
CA PHE A 144 30.95 -23.60 -13.16
C PHE A 144 32.47 -23.35 -13.03
N ARG A 145 32.90 -22.08 -12.93
CA ARG A 145 34.33 -21.71 -12.84
C ARG A 145 34.99 -22.23 -11.56
N SER A 146 34.24 -22.38 -10.48
CA SER A 146 34.73 -22.92 -9.20
C SER A 146 34.58 -24.44 -9.06
N GLY A 147 34.22 -25.15 -10.14
CA GLY A 147 34.17 -26.62 -10.15
C GLY A 147 33.07 -27.24 -9.28
N GLN A 148 32.07 -26.47 -8.84
CA GLN A 148 31.10 -26.94 -7.85
C GLN A 148 30.24 -28.12 -8.33
N TRP A 149 30.09 -28.28 -9.64
CA TRP A 149 29.37 -29.39 -10.29
C TRP A 149 30.29 -30.55 -10.72
N ASP A 150 31.58 -30.53 -10.39
CA ASP A 150 32.52 -31.57 -10.81
C ASP A 150 32.23 -32.94 -10.20
N VAL A 151 32.75 -33.98 -10.87
CA VAL A 151 32.64 -35.38 -10.46
C VAL A 151 33.23 -35.53 -9.06
N ASN A 152 32.42 -36.04 -8.11
CA ASN A 152 32.79 -36.06 -6.70
C ASN A 152 32.32 -37.36 -6.06
N ALA A 153 33.28 -38.19 -5.64
CA ALA A 153 33.03 -39.51 -5.07
C ALA A 153 32.29 -39.45 -3.72
N ASP A 154 32.65 -38.52 -2.83
CA ASP A 154 32.02 -38.35 -1.51
C ASP A 154 30.51 -38.09 -1.56
N VAL A 155 30.03 -37.49 -2.66
CA VAL A 155 28.62 -37.17 -2.90
C VAL A 155 28.02 -38.11 -3.96
N GLY A 156 28.81 -39.07 -4.48
CA GLY A 156 28.41 -39.97 -5.56
C GLY A 156 27.98 -39.25 -6.84
N ARG A 157 28.54 -38.07 -7.13
CA ARG A 157 28.19 -37.27 -8.31
C ARG A 157 28.99 -37.73 -9.52
N THR A 158 28.28 -38.17 -10.55
CA THR A 158 28.83 -38.77 -11.78
C THR A 158 29.08 -37.72 -12.88
N ALA A 159 29.83 -38.11 -13.93
CA ALA A 159 29.98 -37.29 -15.13
C ALA A 159 28.65 -37.00 -15.86
N ARG A 160 27.68 -37.92 -15.77
CA ARG A 160 26.31 -37.71 -16.28
C ARG A 160 25.56 -36.66 -15.48
N ASP A 161 25.72 -36.65 -14.16
CA ASP A 161 25.14 -35.63 -13.28
C ASP A 161 25.70 -34.24 -13.62
N LYS A 162 27.03 -34.12 -13.78
CA LYS A 162 27.71 -32.87 -14.20
C LYS A 162 27.13 -32.33 -15.52
N LEU A 163 27.08 -33.17 -16.56
CA LEU A 163 26.53 -32.80 -17.87
C LEU A 163 25.06 -32.39 -17.77
N THR A 164 24.26 -33.13 -16.99
CA THR A 164 22.84 -32.84 -16.81
C THR A 164 22.64 -31.49 -16.11
N VAL A 165 23.40 -31.19 -15.06
CA VAL A 165 23.35 -29.86 -14.40
C VAL A 165 23.69 -28.74 -15.38
N GLN A 166 24.73 -28.90 -16.22
CA GLN A 166 25.11 -27.92 -17.23
C GLN A 166 24.02 -27.70 -18.29
N VAL A 167 23.38 -28.77 -18.76
CA VAL A 167 22.26 -28.69 -19.72
C VAL A 167 21.04 -28.01 -19.09
N LEU A 168 20.72 -28.30 -17.82
CA LEU A 168 19.61 -27.66 -17.12
C LEU A 168 19.86 -26.16 -16.85
N THR A 169 21.07 -25.74 -16.48
CA THR A 169 21.39 -24.33 -16.21
C THR A 169 21.54 -23.52 -17.51
N PHE A 170 22.51 -23.87 -18.36
CA PHE A 170 22.84 -23.12 -19.58
C PHE A 170 21.94 -23.44 -20.77
N GLY A 171 21.39 -24.65 -20.85
CA GLY A 171 20.50 -25.09 -21.93
C GLY A 171 19.01 -24.84 -21.69
N VAL A 172 18.55 -24.72 -20.42
CA VAL A 172 17.13 -24.51 -20.10
C VAL A 172 16.86 -23.23 -19.30
N ILE A 173 17.44 -23.04 -18.11
CA ILE A 173 17.08 -21.89 -17.25
C ILE A 173 17.39 -20.54 -17.92
N LEU A 174 18.63 -20.33 -18.38
CA LEU A 174 19.02 -19.05 -18.98
C LEU A 174 18.32 -18.79 -20.33
N PRO A 175 18.23 -19.77 -21.26
CA PRO A 175 17.45 -19.60 -22.49
C PRO A 175 15.97 -19.32 -22.25
N THR A 176 15.35 -19.89 -21.21
CA THR A 176 13.93 -19.61 -20.88
C THR A 176 13.70 -18.14 -20.53
N PHE A 177 14.60 -17.51 -19.76
CA PHE A 177 14.53 -16.07 -19.52
C PHE A 177 14.80 -15.23 -20.77
N ALA A 178 15.77 -15.62 -21.61
CA ALA A 178 16.08 -14.91 -22.86
C ALA A 178 14.90 -14.97 -23.86
N LEU A 179 14.30 -16.15 -24.06
CA LEU A 179 13.09 -16.33 -24.87
C LEU A 179 11.88 -15.57 -24.28
N GLY A 180 11.77 -15.52 -22.95
CA GLY A 180 10.82 -14.67 -22.24
C GLY A 180 11.01 -13.19 -22.60
N ILE A 181 12.24 -12.67 -22.56
CA ILE A 181 12.54 -11.28 -22.96
C ILE A 181 12.17 -11.04 -24.43
N LEU A 182 12.66 -11.88 -25.34
CA LEU A 182 12.44 -11.75 -26.79
C LEU A 182 10.95 -11.77 -27.15
N SER A 183 10.19 -12.71 -26.59
CA SER A 183 8.75 -12.81 -26.86
C SER A 183 7.96 -11.56 -26.41
N THR A 184 8.42 -10.81 -25.40
CA THR A 184 7.79 -9.52 -25.02
C THR A 184 7.91 -8.40 -26.08
N PHE A 185 8.75 -8.56 -27.12
CA PHE A 185 8.81 -7.62 -28.24
C PHE A 185 7.77 -7.93 -29.33
N THR A 186 7.38 -9.21 -29.46
CA THR A 186 6.35 -9.65 -30.41
C THR A 186 4.96 -9.07 -30.07
N ALA A 187 4.04 -9.08 -31.04
CA ALA A 187 2.64 -8.74 -30.78
C ALA A 187 1.93 -9.84 -29.96
N LEU A 188 2.17 -11.12 -30.30
CA LEU A 188 1.57 -12.28 -29.63
C LEU A 188 1.97 -12.35 -28.14
N GLY A 189 3.25 -12.23 -27.83
CA GLY A 189 3.77 -12.25 -26.46
C GLY A 189 3.32 -11.05 -25.62
N ARG A 190 2.99 -9.90 -26.23
CA ARG A 190 2.34 -8.79 -25.54
C ARG A 190 0.85 -9.06 -25.24
N ARG A 191 0.12 -9.67 -26.18
CA ARG A 191 -1.30 -10.07 -26.01
C ARG A 191 -1.51 -11.22 -25.00
N HIS A 192 -0.49 -12.05 -24.81
CA HIS A 192 -0.53 -13.20 -23.90
C HIS A 192 0.53 -13.12 -22.79
N LEU A 193 0.96 -11.91 -22.43
CA LEU A 193 2.08 -11.66 -21.50
C LEU A 193 1.92 -12.36 -20.15
N GLU A 194 0.70 -12.42 -19.60
CA GLU A 194 0.42 -13.12 -18.34
C GLU A 194 0.67 -14.64 -18.46
N ALA A 195 0.30 -15.26 -19.58
CA ALA A 195 0.50 -16.69 -19.83
C ALA A 195 1.98 -16.99 -20.12
N MET A 196 2.63 -16.18 -20.95
CA MET A 196 4.08 -16.26 -21.20
C MET A 196 4.87 -16.15 -19.89
N THR A 197 4.50 -15.23 -18.99
CA THR A 197 5.18 -15.05 -17.69
C THR A 197 4.96 -16.26 -16.79
N MET A 198 3.75 -16.81 -16.76
CA MET A 198 3.43 -18.06 -16.07
C MET A 198 4.30 -19.22 -16.55
N THR A 199 4.41 -19.42 -17.88
CA THR A 199 5.25 -20.49 -18.45
C THR A 199 6.73 -20.33 -18.10
N VAL A 200 7.29 -19.12 -18.26
CA VAL A 200 8.70 -18.84 -17.90
C VAL A 200 8.99 -19.19 -16.44
N PHE A 201 8.15 -18.73 -15.50
CA PHE A 201 8.35 -19.02 -14.09
C PHE A 201 8.12 -20.48 -13.71
N ILE A 202 7.16 -21.18 -14.32
CA ILE A 202 6.93 -22.60 -14.07
C ILE A 202 8.13 -23.44 -14.55
N VAL A 203 8.63 -23.20 -15.77
CA VAL A 203 9.78 -23.92 -16.33
C VAL A 203 11.04 -23.67 -15.49
N VAL A 204 11.36 -22.41 -15.20
CA VAL A 204 12.53 -22.06 -14.38
C VAL A 204 12.43 -22.68 -12.98
N ALA A 205 11.27 -22.60 -12.32
CA ALA A 205 11.08 -23.18 -11.00
C ALA A 205 11.21 -24.72 -11.01
N ALA A 206 10.56 -25.40 -11.96
CA ALA A 206 10.63 -26.86 -12.08
C ALA A 206 12.06 -27.34 -12.32
N VAL A 207 12.83 -26.64 -13.16
CA VAL A 207 14.23 -26.99 -13.43
C VAL A 207 15.14 -26.65 -12.24
N MET A 208 14.89 -25.57 -11.48
CA MET A 208 15.60 -25.30 -10.23
C MET A 208 15.33 -26.37 -9.15
N ILE A 209 14.08 -26.86 -9.06
CA ILE A 209 13.71 -27.96 -8.16
C ILE A 209 14.39 -29.27 -8.60
N ALA A 210 14.48 -29.54 -9.91
CA ALA A 210 15.13 -30.72 -10.46
C ALA A 210 16.67 -30.69 -10.41
N LYS A 211 17.32 -29.51 -10.48
CA LYS A 211 18.79 -29.36 -10.37
C LYS A 211 19.30 -29.94 -9.05
N LYS A 212 18.71 -29.54 -7.93
CA LYS A 212 19.19 -29.86 -6.57
C LYS A 212 19.47 -31.36 -6.31
N PRO A 213 18.54 -32.32 -6.58
CA PRO A 213 18.80 -33.73 -6.33
C PRO A 213 19.82 -34.35 -7.29
N ILE A 214 20.02 -33.80 -8.49
CA ILE A 214 21.05 -34.25 -9.46
C ILE A 214 22.43 -33.72 -9.05
N GLU A 215 22.48 -32.45 -8.63
CA GLU A 215 23.65 -31.79 -8.05
C GLU A 215 24.05 -32.38 -6.69
N LYS A 216 23.09 -33.00 -5.98
CA LYS A 216 23.19 -33.64 -4.66
C LYS A 216 23.62 -32.65 -3.56
N ALA A 217 23.13 -31.41 -3.66
CA ALA A 217 23.45 -30.32 -2.74
C ALA A 217 22.62 -30.34 -1.44
N THR A 218 23.24 -29.92 -0.33
CA THR A 218 22.58 -29.61 0.94
C THR A 218 21.95 -28.22 0.94
N GLY A 219 20.95 -28.00 1.80
CA GLY A 219 20.37 -26.67 2.02
C GLY A 219 19.36 -26.24 0.95
N PRO A 220 18.65 -25.12 1.19
CA PRO A 220 17.57 -24.65 0.32
C PRO A 220 18.10 -23.97 -0.94
N VAL A 221 17.34 -24.06 -2.03
CA VAL A 221 17.61 -23.36 -3.29
C VAL A 221 17.26 -21.87 -3.11
N ILE A 222 18.25 -21.03 -2.78
CA ILE A 222 18.07 -19.59 -2.57
C ILE A 222 17.49 -18.89 -3.82
N PRO A 223 17.93 -19.18 -5.07
CA PRO A 223 17.30 -18.65 -6.27
C PRO A 223 15.79 -18.90 -6.40
N LEU A 224 15.29 -20.04 -5.91
CA LEU A 224 13.87 -20.37 -5.92
C LEU A 224 13.06 -19.48 -4.94
N LEU A 225 13.68 -19.08 -3.82
CA LEU A 225 13.08 -18.12 -2.88
C LEU A 225 12.99 -16.72 -3.52
N LEU A 226 14.06 -16.31 -4.22
CA LEU A 226 14.10 -15.05 -4.95
C LEU A 226 13.07 -15.02 -6.09
N LEU A 227 12.82 -16.15 -6.76
CA LEU A 227 11.83 -16.28 -7.85
C LEU A 227 10.38 -16.02 -7.38
N LEU A 228 10.05 -16.28 -6.11
CA LEU A 228 8.74 -15.95 -5.54
C LEU A 228 8.48 -14.43 -5.49
N ILE A 229 9.54 -13.61 -5.37
CA ILE A 229 9.42 -12.15 -5.24
C ILE A 229 8.73 -11.53 -6.47
N PRO A 230 9.15 -11.77 -7.73
CA PRO A 230 8.48 -11.22 -8.90
C PRO A 230 7.15 -11.88 -9.27
N ILE A 231 6.94 -13.16 -8.89
CA ILE A 231 5.67 -13.88 -9.07
C ILE A 231 4.53 -13.15 -8.33
N PHE A 232 4.80 -12.71 -7.09
CA PHE A 232 3.81 -12.01 -6.27
C PHE A 232 3.85 -10.48 -6.44
N GLY A 233 5.02 -9.86 -6.58
CA GLY A 233 5.16 -8.40 -6.40
C GLY A 233 5.50 -7.54 -7.63
N ILE A 234 5.99 -8.11 -8.75
CA ILE A 234 6.58 -7.29 -9.85
C ILE A 234 5.84 -7.44 -11.18
N THR A 235 5.46 -8.65 -11.56
CA THR A 235 5.00 -8.95 -12.93
C THR A 235 3.54 -8.58 -13.21
N ARG A 236 2.79 -8.11 -12.20
CA ARG A 236 1.35 -7.75 -12.27
C ARG A 236 0.41 -8.87 -12.78
N MET A 237 0.84 -10.13 -12.77
CA MET A 237 -0.04 -11.28 -12.97
C MET A 237 -1.21 -11.25 -11.97
N ARG A 238 -2.35 -11.85 -12.34
CA ARG A 238 -3.53 -11.90 -11.46
C ARG A 238 -3.30 -12.80 -10.26
N PHE A 239 -3.79 -12.34 -9.11
CA PHE A 239 -3.66 -12.98 -7.80
C PHE A 239 -3.82 -14.51 -7.83
N VAL A 240 -4.91 -15.01 -8.42
CA VAL A 240 -5.18 -16.46 -8.51
C VAL A 240 -4.05 -17.23 -9.22
N ARG A 241 -3.53 -16.72 -10.35
CA ARG A 241 -2.46 -17.41 -11.10
C ARG A 241 -1.14 -17.42 -10.32
N SER A 242 -0.76 -16.31 -9.71
CA SER A 242 0.43 -16.25 -8.84
C SER A 242 0.31 -17.15 -7.61
N CYS A 243 -0.89 -17.26 -7.01
CA CYS A 243 -1.17 -18.22 -5.94
C CYS A 243 -0.98 -19.67 -6.41
N CYS A 244 -1.52 -20.04 -7.58
CA CYS A 244 -1.34 -21.38 -8.15
C CYS A 244 0.15 -21.69 -8.40
N ILE A 245 0.93 -20.73 -8.90
CA ILE A 245 2.37 -20.92 -9.12
C ILE A 245 3.11 -21.04 -7.78
N GLY A 246 2.86 -20.15 -6.81
CA GLY A 246 3.53 -20.17 -5.50
C GLY A 246 3.26 -21.43 -4.68
N TRP A 247 2.00 -21.88 -4.61
CA TRP A 247 1.66 -23.15 -3.98
C TRP A 247 2.15 -24.35 -4.80
N GLY A 248 2.13 -24.27 -6.14
CA GLY A 248 2.73 -25.29 -7.01
C GLY A 248 4.22 -25.47 -6.74
N ILE A 249 4.97 -24.38 -6.57
CA ILE A 249 6.39 -24.41 -6.19
C ILE A 249 6.60 -25.04 -4.82
N PHE A 250 5.81 -24.66 -3.81
CA PHE A 250 5.89 -25.24 -2.47
C PHE A 250 5.62 -26.75 -2.46
N VAL A 251 4.51 -27.19 -3.08
CA VAL A 251 4.13 -28.61 -3.13
C VAL A 251 5.11 -29.42 -3.97
N ALA A 252 5.52 -28.92 -5.14
CA ALA A 252 6.48 -29.59 -6.00
C ALA A 252 7.86 -29.71 -5.32
N TYR A 253 8.33 -28.68 -4.61
CA TYR A 253 9.57 -28.75 -3.85
C TYR A 253 9.49 -29.85 -2.78
N PHE A 254 8.47 -29.81 -1.92
CA PHE A 254 8.30 -30.80 -0.84
C PHE A 254 8.19 -32.24 -1.38
N ALA A 255 7.35 -32.46 -2.39
CA ALA A 255 7.16 -33.77 -3.00
C ALA A 255 8.42 -34.30 -3.71
N VAL A 256 9.07 -33.47 -4.55
CA VAL A 256 10.26 -33.90 -5.30
C VAL A 256 11.44 -34.16 -4.37
N MET A 257 11.67 -33.36 -3.33
CA MET A 257 12.77 -33.61 -2.39
C MET A 257 12.57 -34.91 -1.59
N LEU A 258 11.33 -35.23 -1.19
CA LEU A 258 11.02 -36.48 -0.50
C LEU A 258 11.11 -37.71 -1.43
N LEU A 259 10.59 -37.62 -2.67
CA LEU A 259 10.76 -38.70 -3.67
C LEU A 259 12.23 -38.90 -4.04
N ALA A 260 12.99 -37.81 -4.24
CA ALA A 260 14.41 -37.87 -4.56
C ALA A 260 15.19 -38.62 -3.47
N ARG A 261 14.96 -38.28 -2.20
CA ARG A 261 15.57 -38.98 -1.07
C ARG A 261 15.19 -40.47 -1.03
N LYS A 262 13.91 -40.80 -1.22
CA LYS A 262 13.41 -42.19 -1.12
C LYS A 262 13.87 -43.08 -2.29
N LEU A 263 13.94 -42.56 -3.50
CA LEU A 263 14.13 -43.36 -4.73
C LEU A 263 15.55 -43.30 -5.29
N TYR A 264 16.23 -42.14 -5.21
CA TYR A 264 17.52 -41.91 -5.89
C TYR A 264 18.71 -41.84 -4.91
N LEU A 265 18.45 -41.74 -3.60
CA LEU A 265 19.45 -41.68 -2.54
C LEU A 265 19.17 -42.68 -1.38
N PRO A 266 18.76 -43.95 -1.65
CA PRO A 266 18.24 -44.85 -0.61
C PRO A 266 19.28 -45.27 0.44
N PHE A 267 20.56 -45.35 0.07
CA PHE A 267 21.64 -45.73 0.98
C PHE A 267 22.49 -44.52 1.38
N GLY A 268 22.28 -44.03 2.60
CA GLY A 268 23.35 -43.41 3.41
C GLY A 268 24.05 -42.18 2.83
N GLY A 269 23.43 -41.42 1.91
CA GLY A 269 24.00 -40.18 1.38
C GLY A 269 24.17 -39.10 2.46
N ALA A 270 25.28 -39.17 3.21
CA ALA A 270 25.53 -38.38 4.43
C ALA A 270 25.58 -36.86 4.21
N LYS A 271 25.57 -36.42 2.95
CA LYS A 271 25.59 -35.02 2.50
C LYS A 271 24.30 -34.63 1.73
N PHE A 272 23.14 -35.24 2.02
CA PHE A 272 21.83 -34.78 1.49
C PHE A 272 20.78 -34.52 2.60
N ASP A 273 19.89 -33.55 2.38
CA ASP A 273 18.96 -33.05 3.39
C ASP A 273 18.03 -34.13 3.96
N ASN A 274 18.00 -34.23 5.30
CA ASN A 274 17.10 -35.09 6.05
C ASN A 274 15.63 -34.64 5.91
N PRO A 275 14.62 -35.52 6.10
CA PRO A 275 13.20 -35.18 5.92
C PRO A 275 12.79 -33.96 6.76
N THR A 276 13.22 -33.93 8.01
CA THR A 276 13.13 -32.79 8.93
C THR A 276 13.65 -31.49 8.28
N ASN A 277 14.82 -31.52 7.63
CA ASN A 277 15.40 -30.33 7.00
C ASN A 277 14.62 -29.91 5.74
N ILE A 278 14.12 -30.87 4.96
CA ILE A 278 13.21 -30.62 3.83
C ILE A 278 11.94 -29.92 4.33
N SER A 279 11.37 -30.34 5.47
CA SER A 279 10.21 -29.69 6.11
C SER A 279 10.49 -28.24 6.49
N TYR A 280 11.54 -27.93 7.26
CA TYR A 280 11.85 -26.53 7.64
C TYR A 280 12.20 -25.63 6.44
N GLN A 281 12.86 -26.16 5.40
CA GLN A 281 13.08 -25.42 4.15
C GLN A 281 11.74 -25.14 3.44
N SER A 282 10.86 -26.13 3.36
CA SER A 282 9.52 -25.99 2.78
C SER A 282 8.67 -24.97 3.53
N ILE A 283 8.68 -25.00 4.87
CA ILE A 283 8.02 -23.98 5.71
C ILE A 283 8.56 -22.57 5.42
N ASN A 284 9.88 -22.41 5.23
CA ASN A 284 10.46 -21.11 4.85
C ASN A 284 10.01 -20.62 3.46
N TYR A 285 9.85 -21.52 2.47
CA TYR A 285 9.18 -21.18 1.20
C TYR A 285 7.71 -20.81 1.43
N GLY A 286 6.98 -21.57 2.24
CA GLY A 286 5.58 -21.33 2.60
C GLY A 286 5.35 -19.96 3.24
N ILE A 287 6.20 -19.54 4.18
CA ILE A 287 6.19 -18.20 4.78
C ILE A 287 6.35 -17.12 3.69
N SER A 288 7.23 -17.33 2.72
CA SER A 288 7.44 -16.40 1.60
C SER A 288 6.29 -16.39 0.59
N VAL A 289 5.63 -17.53 0.34
CA VAL A 289 4.38 -17.62 -0.44
C VAL A 289 3.25 -16.85 0.26
N ILE A 290 3.01 -17.10 1.55
CA ILE A 290 1.96 -16.40 2.33
C ILE A 290 2.22 -14.88 2.37
N GLY A 291 3.46 -14.47 2.61
CA GLY A 291 3.86 -13.06 2.59
C GLY A 291 3.71 -12.42 1.21
N GLY A 292 4.04 -13.17 0.14
CA GLY A 292 3.80 -12.77 -1.24
C GLY A 292 2.31 -12.59 -1.55
N MET A 293 1.48 -13.58 -1.23
CA MET A 293 0.02 -13.54 -1.42
C MET A 293 -0.60 -12.31 -0.76
N VAL A 294 -0.26 -12.04 0.52
CA VAL A 294 -0.81 -10.91 1.27
C VAL A 294 -0.35 -9.57 0.70
N SER A 295 0.87 -9.48 0.14
CA SER A 295 1.34 -8.28 -0.57
C SER A 295 0.62 -8.10 -1.91
N GLN A 296 0.59 -9.13 -2.77
CA GLN A 296 -0.05 -9.09 -4.08
C GLN A 296 -1.55 -8.76 -3.99
N TYR A 297 -2.27 -9.35 -3.03
CA TYR A 297 -3.70 -9.09 -2.85
C TYR A 297 -3.99 -7.60 -2.63
N ARG A 298 -3.14 -6.91 -1.85
CA ARG A 298 -3.30 -5.46 -1.63
C ARG A 298 -2.94 -4.65 -2.88
N GLN A 299 -1.85 -4.98 -3.54
CA GLN A 299 -1.45 -4.30 -4.78
C GLN A 299 -2.48 -4.49 -5.90
N GLU A 300 -3.02 -5.69 -6.08
CA GLU A 300 -4.05 -5.96 -7.08
C GLU A 300 -5.38 -5.31 -6.73
N LEU A 301 -5.78 -5.31 -5.45
CA LEU A 301 -6.96 -4.58 -5.00
C LEU A 301 -6.82 -3.07 -5.29
N LEU A 302 -5.63 -2.48 -5.13
CA LEU A 302 -5.35 -1.10 -5.53
C LEU A 302 -5.32 -0.91 -7.05
N ARG A 303 -4.74 -1.85 -7.83
CA ARG A 303 -4.82 -1.82 -9.32
C ARG A 303 -6.28 -1.83 -9.80
N ARG A 304 -7.11 -2.69 -9.21
CA ARG A 304 -8.53 -2.86 -9.56
C ARG A 304 -9.38 -1.68 -9.11
N ARG A 305 -9.17 -1.13 -7.91
CA ARG A 305 -9.77 0.14 -7.47
C ARG A 305 -9.41 1.31 -8.40
N ASN A 306 -8.16 1.40 -8.86
CA ASN A 306 -7.73 2.42 -9.83
C ASN A 306 -8.45 2.27 -11.19
N PHE A 307 -8.68 1.03 -11.65
CA PHE A 307 -9.47 0.76 -12.85
C PHE A 307 -10.95 1.12 -12.66
N CYS A 308 -11.59 0.78 -11.53
CA CYS A 308 -12.97 1.19 -11.24
C CYS A 308 -13.13 2.73 -11.23
N LEU A 309 -12.15 3.46 -10.70
CA LEU A 309 -12.11 4.93 -10.74
C LEU A 309 -11.81 5.51 -12.13
N GLN A 310 -11.48 4.68 -13.13
CA GLN A 310 -11.33 5.10 -14.53
C GLN A 310 -12.58 4.82 -15.38
N LEU A 311 -13.55 4.06 -14.88
CA LEU A 311 -14.85 3.85 -15.54
C LEU A 311 -15.72 5.13 -15.49
N PRO A 312 -16.49 5.45 -16.53
CA PRO A 312 -17.39 6.60 -16.54
C PRO A 312 -18.61 6.40 -15.63
N PHE A 313 -19.18 7.49 -15.11
CA PHE A 313 -20.44 7.44 -14.37
C PHE A 313 -21.62 7.24 -15.33
N SER A 314 -22.49 6.28 -15.04
CA SER A 314 -23.67 6.01 -15.86
C SER A 314 -24.64 7.21 -15.84
N GLY A 315 -24.74 7.93 -16.97
CA GLY A 315 -25.70 9.03 -17.16
C GLY A 315 -25.11 10.44 -17.29
N THR A 316 -23.79 10.63 -17.31
CA THR A 316 -23.18 11.87 -17.81
C THR A 316 -23.23 11.88 -19.34
N MET A 317 -24.04 12.74 -19.96
CA MET A 317 -24.33 12.67 -21.40
C MET A 317 -23.28 13.33 -22.32
N ASP A 318 -22.66 14.44 -21.91
CA ASP A 318 -21.93 15.33 -22.83
C ASP A 318 -20.47 15.65 -22.41
N SER A 319 -19.96 15.04 -21.35
CA SER A 319 -18.59 15.27 -20.85
C SER A 319 -17.94 13.96 -20.41
N ASP A 320 -17.16 13.34 -21.29
CA ASP A 320 -16.39 12.14 -20.95
C ASP A 320 -15.13 12.51 -20.16
N ALA A 321 -15.28 12.70 -18.84
CA ALA A 321 -14.22 13.11 -17.93
C ALA A 321 -13.02 12.12 -17.88
N VAL A 322 -13.14 10.95 -18.51
CA VAL A 322 -12.02 10.04 -18.79
C VAL A 322 -10.96 10.73 -19.67
N ALA A 323 -11.36 11.61 -20.58
CA ALA A 323 -10.45 12.44 -21.38
C ALA A 323 -9.73 13.50 -20.52
N ASP A 324 -10.45 14.20 -19.64
CA ASP A 324 -9.87 15.18 -18.72
C ASP A 324 -8.87 14.54 -17.76
N ILE A 325 -9.18 13.35 -17.23
CA ILE A 325 -8.28 12.52 -16.40
C ILE A 325 -7.02 12.08 -17.17
N GLN A 326 -7.10 11.95 -18.50
CA GLN A 326 -5.96 11.62 -19.37
C GLN A 326 -5.14 12.83 -19.82
N THR A 327 -5.51 14.07 -19.46
CA THR A 327 -4.72 15.26 -19.80
C THR A 327 -3.34 15.27 -19.13
N ASP A 328 -2.36 15.88 -19.80
CA ASP A 328 -0.98 15.98 -19.30
C ASP A 328 -0.88 16.71 -17.94
N LYS A 329 -1.88 17.51 -17.56
CA LYS A 329 -2.00 18.17 -16.25
C LYS A 329 -1.93 17.15 -15.10
N PHE A 330 -2.69 16.05 -15.21
CA PHE A 330 -2.74 14.97 -14.21
C PHE A 330 -1.67 13.89 -14.45
N SER A 331 -0.77 14.08 -15.43
CA SER A 331 0.32 13.14 -15.68
C SER A 331 1.26 13.03 -14.48
N LYS A 332 1.83 11.83 -14.31
CA LYS A 332 2.80 11.55 -13.23
C LYS A 332 4.09 12.37 -13.36
N LYS A 333 4.43 12.79 -14.59
CA LYS A 333 5.56 13.69 -14.86
C LYS A 333 5.28 15.10 -14.35
N SER A 334 4.05 15.59 -14.51
CA SER A 334 3.57 16.88 -14.00
C SER A 334 3.53 16.88 -12.46
N LEU A 335 2.70 16.01 -11.87
CA LEU A 335 2.35 16.10 -10.45
C LEU A 335 3.45 15.67 -9.47
N MET A 336 4.38 14.79 -9.88
CA MET A 336 5.30 14.09 -8.98
C MET A 336 6.76 14.24 -9.39
N HIS A 337 7.67 14.04 -8.44
CA HIS A 337 9.10 13.83 -8.69
C HIS A 337 9.38 12.36 -9.04
N LEU A 338 10.23 12.10 -10.03
CA LEU A 338 10.46 10.74 -10.56
C LEU A 338 11.04 9.75 -9.53
N TRP A 339 12.01 10.22 -8.74
CA TRP A 339 12.78 9.39 -7.80
C TRP A 339 12.12 9.23 -6.43
N SER A 340 11.59 10.31 -5.84
CA SER A 340 10.93 10.29 -4.52
C SER A 340 9.43 9.97 -4.59
N GLN A 341 8.82 10.00 -5.78
CA GLN A 341 7.37 10.01 -6.01
C GLN A 341 6.56 11.10 -5.29
N SER A 342 7.19 11.95 -4.47
CA SER A 342 6.50 13.02 -3.75
C SER A 342 5.79 13.96 -4.72
N PHE A 343 4.60 14.42 -4.35
CA PHE A 343 3.94 15.49 -5.08
C PHE A 343 4.79 16.75 -5.04
N ARG A 344 4.82 17.51 -6.14
CA ARG A 344 5.58 18.77 -6.22
C ARG A 344 4.96 19.86 -5.32
N HIS A 345 3.65 19.83 -5.14
CA HIS A 345 2.93 20.75 -4.26
C HIS A 345 2.96 20.24 -2.80
N PRO A 346 3.51 21.00 -1.83
CA PRO A 346 3.79 20.48 -0.49
C PRO A 346 2.52 20.13 0.29
N GLU A 347 1.43 20.89 0.10
CA GLU A 347 0.15 20.65 0.80
C GLU A 347 -0.56 19.39 0.29
N VAL A 348 -0.38 19.06 -1.00
CA VAL A 348 -0.91 17.82 -1.60
C VAL A 348 -0.14 16.61 -1.06
N GLU A 349 1.18 16.73 -0.92
CA GLU A 349 2.02 15.72 -0.26
C GLU A 349 1.65 15.55 1.22
N GLU A 350 1.40 16.62 1.98
CA GLU A 350 0.94 16.51 3.38
C GLU A 350 -0.45 15.85 3.50
N CYS A 351 -1.40 16.24 2.64
CA CYS A 351 -2.72 15.62 2.59
C CYS A 351 -2.62 14.10 2.29
N PHE A 352 -1.75 13.72 1.35
CA PHE A 352 -1.45 12.33 1.03
C PHE A 352 -0.76 11.59 2.20
N TYR A 353 0.22 12.21 2.88
CA TYR A 353 0.87 11.64 4.07
C TYR A 353 -0.16 11.25 5.13
N ARG A 354 -1.08 12.16 5.48
CA ARG A 354 -2.16 11.89 6.47
C ARG A 354 -3.03 10.70 6.04
N TYR A 355 -3.25 10.52 4.74
CA TYR A 355 -4.10 9.47 4.20
C TYR A 355 -3.43 8.09 4.06
N TRP A 356 -2.09 8.02 4.09
CA TRP A 356 -1.31 6.82 3.74
C TRP A 356 -1.79 5.50 4.40
N TYR A 357 -1.99 5.52 5.72
CA TYR A 357 -2.49 4.35 6.47
C TYR A 357 -4.00 4.10 6.31
N LEU A 358 -4.76 5.08 5.81
CA LEU A 358 -6.22 5.10 5.74
C LEU A 358 -6.80 4.75 4.35
N ILE A 359 -6.03 4.92 3.26
CA ILE A 359 -6.39 4.52 1.87
C ILE A 359 -7.01 3.11 1.77
N ASP A 360 -6.42 2.15 2.49
CA ASP A 360 -6.81 0.75 2.41
C ASP A 360 -8.18 0.48 3.10
N PRO A 361 -8.36 0.80 4.40
CA PRO A 361 -9.63 0.58 5.12
C PRO A 361 -10.73 1.60 4.79
N PHE A 362 -10.39 2.85 4.52
CA PHE A 362 -11.34 3.96 4.34
C PHE A 362 -11.14 4.67 2.98
N PRO A 363 -11.25 3.94 1.85
CA PRO A 363 -10.84 4.39 0.51
C PRO A 363 -11.57 5.60 -0.07
N TYR A 364 -12.69 6.02 0.53
CA TYR A 364 -13.51 7.11 0.00
C TYR A 364 -13.74 8.23 1.03
N GLU A 365 -13.26 8.07 2.26
CA GLU A 365 -13.41 9.09 3.29
C GLU A 365 -12.39 10.23 3.11
N ASN A 366 -12.57 11.30 3.89
CA ASN A 366 -11.76 12.50 3.81
C ASN A 366 -10.55 12.41 4.75
N PRO A 367 -9.30 12.60 4.27
CA PRO A 367 -8.08 12.39 5.05
C PRO A 367 -7.83 13.42 6.16
N ASN A 368 -8.62 14.50 6.22
CA ASN A 368 -8.58 15.49 7.29
C ASN A 368 -9.72 15.31 8.32
N SER A 369 -10.44 14.19 8.28
CA SER A 369 -11.46 13.83 9.28
C SER A 369 -10.82 13.22 10.52
N GLY A 370 -10.59 14.01 11.57
CA GLY A 370 -9.89 13.58 12.80
C GLY A 370 -10.35 12.25 13.38
N SER A 371 -11.66 11.95 13.31
CA SER A 371 -12.28 10.69 13.75
C SER A 371 -11.59 9.42 13.22
N LEU A 372 -11.12 9.42 11.96
CA LEU A 372 -10.45 8.27 11.33
C LEU A 372 -9.16 7.86 12.04
N HIS A 373 -8.44 8.85 12.57
CA HIS A 373 -7.10 8.65 13.12
C HIS A 373 -7.13 7.99 14.51
N THR A 374 -8.26 8.04 15.22
CA THR A 374 -8.48 7.35 16.52
C THR A 374 -8.25 5.83 16.43
N GLY A 375 -8.62 5.22 15.30
CA GLY A 375 -8.56 3.77 15.07
C GLY A 375 -7.32 3.30 14.29
N VAL A 376 -6.41 4.21 13.90
CA VAL A 376 -5.39 3.95 12.88
C VAL A 376 -4.44 2.79 13.22
N PHE A 377 -4.12 2.58 14.51
CA PHE A 377 -3.31 1.45 14.98
C PHE A 377 -3.88 0.07 14.60
N ARG A 378 -5.21 -0.04 14.44
CA ARG A 378 -5.88 -1.28 14.01
C ARG A 378 -5.50 -1.70 12.59
N THR A 379 -4.90 -0.81 11.79
CA THR A 379 -4.45 -1.12 10.43
C THR A 379 -3.21 -2.01 10.39
N ILE A 380 -2.27 -1.82 11.32
CA ILE A 380 -1.02 -2.61 11.37
C ILE A 380 -1.11 -3.84 12.28
N ARG A 381 -2.19 -4.01 13.07
CA ARG A 381 -2.36 -5.13 14.02
C ARG A 381 -2.07 -6.52 13.43
N PHE A 382 -2.54 -6.78 12.20
CA PHE A 382 -2.31 -8.07 11.54
C PHE A 382 -0.85 -8.26 11.10
N ALA A 383 -0.11 -7.19 10.81
CA ALA A 383 1.32 -7.27 10.52
C ALA A 383 2.11 -7.59 11.80
N VAL A 384 1.74 -7.02 12.95
CA VAL A 384 2.31 -7.36 14.26
C VAL A 384 2.01 -8.81 14.63
N TYR A 385 0.75 -9.27 14.50
CA TYR A 385 0.41 -10.68 14.76
C TYR A 385 1.08 -11.66 13.79
N THR A 386 1.18 -11.33 12.50
CA THR A 386 1.90 -12.18 11.53
C THR A 386 3.39 -12.25 11.86
N LEU A 387 4.01 -11.14 12.28
CA LEU A 387 5.41 -11.15 12.71
C LEU A 387 5.60 -11.95 14.00
N LEU A 388 4.71 -11.81 14.99
CA LEU A 388 4.73 -12.61 16.21
C LEU A 388 4.73 -14.12 15.89
N LEU A 389 3.77 -14.56 15.05
CA LEU A 389 3.68 -15.96 14.61
C LEU A 389 4.94 -16.41 13.84
N ASN A 390 5.50 -15.55 12.98
CA ASN A 390 6.76 -15.84 12.29
C ASN A 390 7.93 -16.01 13.27
N GLN A 391 8.05 -15.18 14.31
CA GLN A 391 9.11 -15.35 15.32
C GLN A 391 8.91 -16.62 16.16
N PHE A 392 7.68 -17.09 16.39
CA PHE A 392 7.43 -18.40 16.99
C PHE A 392 7.85 -19.57 16.08
N VAL A 393 7.58 -19.52 14.76
CA VAL A 393 8.09 -20.54 13.82
C VAL A 393 9.61 -20.55 13.80
N LEU A 394 10.25 -19.38 13.84
CA LEU A 394 11.70 -19.27 13.88
C LEU A 394 12.30 -19.68 15.24
N LEU A 395 11.57 -19.54 16.36
CA LEU A 395 12.00 -20.11 17.65
C LEU A 395 12.06 -21.65 17.61
N LEU A 396 11.05 -22.31 17.00
CA LEU A 396 11.06 -23.77 16.83
C LEU A 396 12.21 -24.24 15.92
N GLN A 397 12.64 -23.40 14.99
CA GLN A 397 13.84 -23.62 14.18
C GLN A 397 15.13 -23.48 15.03
N ASP A 398 15.20 -22.46 15.89
CA ASP A 398 16.37 -22.18 16.73
C ASP A 398 16.58 -23.24 17.82
N ILE A 399 15.51 -23.64 18.53
CA ILE A 399 15.55 -24.76 19.49
C ILE A 399 16.18 -25.99 18.83
N LYS A 400 15.74 -26.35 17.62
CA LYS A 400 16.28 -27.51 16.91
C LYS A 400 17.75 -27.34 16.52
N PHE A 401 18.14 -26.20 15.94
CA PHE A 401 19.48 -26.01 15.33
C PHE A 401 20.56 -25.45 16.26
N LEU A 402 20.19 -24.99 17.46
CA LEU A 402 21.10 -24.43 18.47
C LEU A 402 21.08 -25.24 19.78
N GLN A 403 19.95 -25.84 20.17
CA GLN A 403 19.82 -26.55 21.45
C GLN A 403 19.75 -28.08 21.29
N VAL A 404 18.88 -28.61 20.43
CA VAL A 404 18.62 -30.07 20.34
C VAL A 404 19.65 -30.80 19.48
N LYS A 405 19.97 -30.26 18.30
CA LYS A 405 20.98 -30.79 17.38
C LYS A 405 21.92 -29.63 16.96
N PRO A 406 22.73 -29.09 17.91
CA PRO A 406 23.74 -28.09 17.62
C PRO A 406 24.77 -28.62 16.62
N ASP A 407 25.38 -27.70 15.90
CA ASP A 407 26.46 -27.99 14.94
C ASP A 407 27.82 -27.75 15.64
N ARG A 408 28.91 -28.28 15.09
CA ARG A 408 30.25 -28.18 15.73
C ARG A 408 30.73 -26.74 15.91
N PHE A 409 30.16 -25.81 15.14
CA PHE A 409 30.46 -24.38 15.13
C PHE A 409 29.50 -23.52 15.98
N VAL A 410 28.56 -24.13 16.72
CA VAL A 410 27.55 -23.44 17.53
C VAL A 410 27.99 -23.41 19.00
N ASP A 411 27.86 -22.24 19.64
CA ASP A 411 28.11 -22.06 21.06
C ASP A 411 26.80 -22.18 21.86
N SER A 412 26.90 -22.57 23.14
CA SER A 412 25.70 -22.76 23.98
C SER A 412 24.91 -21.46 24.23
N SER A 413 25.57 -20.32 24.15
CA SER A 413 24.98 -18.97 24.28
C SER A 413 24.24 -18.49 23.02
N ASP A 414 24.45 -19.10 21.86
CA ASP A 414 23.78 -18.71 20.59
C ASP A 414 22.26 -18.75 20.71
N PHE A 415 21.74 -19.71 21.48
CA PHE A 415 20.31 -19.86 21.74
C PHE A 415 19.73 -18.72 22.58
N ASP A 416 20.46 -18.29 23.62
CA ASP A 416 20.05 -17.17 24.47
C ASP A 416 20.11 -15.85 23.70
N TYR A 417 21.15 -15.64 22.88
CA TYR A 417 21.22 -14.50 21.96
C TYR A 417 20.04 -14.51 20.97
N ALA A 418 19.68 -15.67 20.41
CA ALA A 418 18.52 -15.79 19.52
C ALA A 418 17.20 -15.44 20.24
N LEU A 419 16.99 -15.94 21.46
CA LEU A 419 15.84 -15.60 22.30
C LEU A 419 15.75 -14.09 22.59
N VAL A 420 16.85 -13.47 23.02
CA VAL A 420 16.90 -12.03 23.34
C VAL A 420 16.66 -11.17 22.09
N LEU A 421 17.31 -11.49 20.97
CA LEU A 421 17.15 -10.75 19.70
C LEU A 421 15.70 -10.84 19.16
N ARG A 422 15.03 -11.99 19.31
CA ARG A 422 13.63 -12.18 18.90
C ARG A 422 12.62 -11.58 19.88
N PHE A 423 12.63 -12.03 21.14
CA PHE A 423 11.55 -11.76 22.09
C PHE A 423 11.88 -10.65 23.10
N GLY A 424 13.17 -10.39 23.38
CA GLY A 424 13.61 -9.23 24.16
C GLY A 424 13.61 -7.94 23.35
N ILE A 425 13.98 -7.99 22.07
CA ILE A 425 14.15 -6.81 21.22
C ILE A 425 13.10 -6.74 20.09
N THR A 426 13.09 -7.69 19.16
CA THR A 426 12.28 -7.58 17.94
C THR A 426 10.77 -7.48 18.23
N VAL A 427 10.20 -8.42 19.00
CA VAL A 427 8.75 -8.46 19.28
C VAL A 427 8.27 -7.22 20.05
N PRO A 428 8.91 -6.78 21.16
CA PRO A 428 8.54 -5.55 21.86
C PRO A 428 8.56 -4.29 20.99
N LEU A 429 9.52 -4.17 20.06
CA LEU A 429 9.59 -3.02 19.13
C LEU A 429 8.40 -2.95 18.16
N TYR A 430 7.86 -4.08 17.72
CA TYR A 430 6.64 -4.10 16.89
C TYR A 430 5.36 -3.78 17.70
N PHE A 431 5.32 -4.14 18.99
CA PHE A 431 4.25 -3.70 19.89
C PHE A 431 4.35 -2.22 20.24
N SER A 432 5.56 -1.70 20.51
CA SER A 432 5.75 -0.27 20.82
C SER A 432 5.39 0.63 19.64
N ALA A 433 5.62 0.18 18.39
CA ALA A 433 5.15 0.89 17.19
C ALA A 433 3.61 0.97 17.09
N ALA A 434 2.90 -0.11 17.46
CA ALA A 434 1.44 -0.10 17.51
C ALA A 434 0.90 0.81 18.63
N LEU A 435 1.58 0.83 19.78
CA LEU A 435 1.27 1.69 20.90
C LEU A 435 1.54 3.18 20.59
N PHE A 436 2.67 3.49 19.95
CA PHE A 436 3.02 4.83 19.47
C PHE A 436 1.98 5.34 18.46
N MET A 437 1.63 4.52 17.47
CA MET A 437 0.59 4.86 16.49
C MET A 437 -0.79 5.08 17.15
N TYR A 438 -1.11 4.36 18.23
CA TYR A 438 -2.35 4.56 19.00
C TYR A 438 -2.35 5.90 19.78
N PHE A 439 -1.28 6.20 20.51
CA PHE A 439 -1.17 7.47 21.24
C PHE A 439 -1.17 8.67 20.28
N MET A 440 -0.39 8.61 19.20
CA MET A 440 -0.33 9.67 18.20
C MET A 440 -1.66 9.87 17.46
N GLY A 441 -2.38 8.79 17.12
CA GLY A 441 -3.71 8.87 16.51
C GLY A 441 -4.76 9.49 17.44
N LYS A 442 -4.70 9.22 18.75
CA LYS A 442 -5.53 9.88 19.76
C LYS A 442 -5.15 11.35 19.98
N ALA A 443 -3.86 11.67 20.01
CA ALA A 443 -3.36 13.04 20.14
C ALA A 443 -3.82 13.92 18.97
N PHE A 444 -3.75 13.41 17.74
CA PHE A 444 -4.26 14.09 16.55
C PHE A 444 -5.77 14.33 16.63
N TYR A 445 -6.55 13.35 17.09
CA TYR A 445 -7.99 13.52 17.30
C TYR A 445 -8.31 14.61 18.35
N ALA A 446 -7.60 14.61 19.49
CA ALA A 446 -7.79 15.62 20.52
C ALA A 446 -7.48 17.04 20.02
N LYS A 447 -6.38 17.21 19.26
CA LYS A 447 -6.06 18.48 18.60
C LYS A 447 -7.14 18.89 17.59
N TRP A 448 -7.61 17.97 16.75
CA TRP A 448 -8.67 18.24 15.75
C TRP A 448 -10.01 18.64 16.38
N VAL A 449 -10.38 18.03 17.52
CA VAL A 449 -11.57 18.45 18.29
C VAL A 449 -11.38 19.86 18.85
N LYS A 450 -10.21 20.15 19.45
CA LYS A 450 -9.90 21.49 19.97
C LYS A 450 -9.90 22.55 18.87
N GLU A 451 -9.29 22.29 17.72
CA GLU A 451 -9.31 23.19 16.56
C GLU A 451 -10.74 23.47 16.06
N ALA A 452 -11.63 22.48 16.10
CA ALA A 452 -13.04 22.65 15.75
C ALA A 452 -13.83 23.43 16.81
N GLU A 453 -13.53 23.25 18.10
CA GLU A 453 -14.11 24.01 19.21
C GLU A 453 -13.63 25.47 19.19
N ASP A 454 -12.32 25.72 19.02
CA ASP A 454 -11.73 27.06 18.88
C ASP A 454 -12.29 27.79 17.65
N ALA A 455 -12.45 27.11 16.51
CA ALA A 455 -13.08 27.68 15.31
C ALA A 455 -14.57 28.00 15.51
N LYS A 456 -15.33 27.13 16.21
CA LYS A 456 -16.72 27.39 16.58
C LYS A 456 -16.83 28.59 17.51
N ASN A 457 -15.94 28.69 18.51
CA ASN A 457 -15.91 29.81 19.44
C ASN A 457 -15.58 31.13 18.72
N ALA A 458 -14.65 31.11 17.75
CA ALA A 458 -14.31 32.26 16.91
C ALA A 458 -15.43 32.67 15.94
N ALA A 459 -16.30 31.74 15.53
CA ALA A 459 -17.51 32.06 14.77
C ALA A 459 -18.56 32.74 15.67
N LEU A 460 -18.84 32.15 16.85
CA LEU A 460 -19.80 32.69 17.83
C LEU A 460 -19.42 34.10 18.32
N THR A 461 -18.13 34.39 18.52
CA THR A 461 -17.71 35.75 18.88
C THR A 461 -17.91 36.74 17.73
N ARG A 462 -17.65 36.36 16.47
CA ARG A 462 -17.93 37.24 15.31
C ARG A 462 -19.42 37.56 15.17
N ASP A 463 -20.31 36.58 15.34
CA ASP A 463 -21.75 36.85 15.30
C ASP A 463 -22.18 37.77 16.45
N SER A 464 -21.62 37.60 17.65
CA SER A 464 -21.91 38.50 18.79
C SER A 464 -21.48 39.95 18.56
N THR A 465 -20.36 40.20 17.85
CA THR A 465 -19.88 41.56 17.54
C THR A 465 -20.73 42.31 16.52
N VAL A 466 -21.65 41.65 15.79
CA VAL A 466 -22.54 42.30 14.79
C VAL A 466 -23.87 42.77 15.40
N VAL A 467 -24.16 42.38 16.65
CA VAL A 467 -25.39 42.78 17.37
C VAL A 467 -25.14 43.95 18.35
N ALA A 468 -23.90 44.43 18.45
CA ALA A 468 -23.48 45.46 19.40
C ALA A 468 -23.53 46.91 18.86
N ASP A 469 -23.82 47.11 17.56
CA ASP A 469 -24.05 48.45 16.99
C ASP A 469 -25.50 48.91 17.25
N VAL A 470 -25.77 49.30 18.50
CA VAL A 470 -26.93 50.11 18.88
C VAL A 470 -26.42 51.46 19.37
N ALA A 471 -27.03 52.55 18.90
CA ALA A 471 -26.43 53.88 18.94
C ALA A 471 -26.20 54.46 20.36
N PRO A 472 -25.13 55.25 20.58
CA PRO A 472 -24.88 55.93 21.84
C PRO A 472 -25.64 57.26 21.92
N ASP A 473 -26.89 57.24 22.40
CA ASP A 473 -27.60 58.45 22.83
C ASP A 473 -27.38 58.75 24.32
N ALA A 474 -27.41 60.03 24.67
CA ALA A 474 -26.77 60.56 25.88
C ALA A 474 -27.72 61.00 27.01
N ALA A 475 -27.10 61.25 28.18
CA ALA A 475 -27.63 61.91 29.37
C ALA A 475 -28.68 61.16 30.21
N PHE A 476 -28.33 60.92 31.48
CA PHE A 476 -28.89 61.75 32.57
C PHE A 476 -27.85 61.92 33.69
N ALA A 477 -28.12 62.84 34.64
CA ALA A 477 -27.08 63.44 35.49
C ALA A 477 -26.96 62.85 36.91
N ALA A 478 -25.79 63.16 37.49
CA ALA A 478 -25.34 63.09 38.88
C ALA A 478 -26.36 62.91 40.04
N ALA A 479 -25.97 62.10 41.02
CA ALA A 479 -26.01 62.44 42.46
C ALA A 479 -25.00 61.57 43.25
N ALA A 480 -24.56 62.04 44.42
CA ALA A 480 -23.57 61.37 45.26
C ALA A 480 -24.21 60.63 46.46
N VAL A 481 -23.55 59.55 46.91
CA VAL A 481 -23.49 59.12 48.32
C VAL A 481 -22.05 58.65 48.62
N GLY A 482 -21.58 58.87 49.85
CA GLY A 482 -20.21 58.56 50.31
C GLY A 482 -20.01 57.14 50.89
N PRO A 483 -18.89 56.92 51.60
CA PRO A 483 -18.41 55.57 51.94
C PRO A 483 -18.57 55.16 53.42
N GLU A 484 -18.95 53.90 53.65
CA GLU A 484 -18.65 53.11 54.86
C GLU A 484 -18.21 51.70 54.39
N ALA A 485 -17.09 51.09 54.80
CA ALA A 485 -16.48 50.91 56.12
C ALA A 485 -17.02 49.70 56.90
N VAL A 486 -16.43 48.51 56.63
CA VAL A 486 -16.38 47.38 57.56
C VAL A 486 -14.98 46.78 57.50
N ASP A 487 -14.18 47.03 58.55
CA ASP A 487 -12.88 46.38 58.74
C ASP A 487 -13.05 44.95 59.27
N ALA A 488 -12.17 44.05 58.81
CA ALA A 488 -11.95 42.75 59.41
C ALA A 488 -10.46 42.37 59.26
N HIS A 489 -9.68 42.60 60.33
CA HIS A 489 -8.24 42.35 60.39
C HIS A 489 -7.88 40.86 60.50
N VAL A 490 -6.56 40.58 60.47
CA VAL A 490 -5.87 39.32 60.86
C VAL A 490 -5.84 38.19 59.80
N PRO A 491 -4.67 37.58 59.47
CA PRO A 491 -3.28 38.04 59.59
C PRO A 491 -2.43 37.86 58.30
N GLU A 492 -1.21 38.39 58.30
CA GLU A 492 -0.17 38.01 57.32
C GLU A 492 0.45 36.64 57.62
N SER A 493 -0.05 35.56 57.01
CA SER A 493 0.61 34.24 57.06
C SER A 493 0.31 33.34 55.85
N GLY A 494 0.84 33.67 54.66
CA GLY A 494 0.57 32.85 53.46
C GLY A 494 1.35 33.11 52.18
N SER A 495 2.39 33.96 52.17
CA SER A 495 3.13 34.30 50.94
C SER A 495 3.89 33.11 50.34
N GLN A 496 4.38 32.17 51.17
CA GLN A 496 5.08 30.98 50.67
C GLN A 496 4.16 29.97 50.00
N ASP A 497 2.96 29.70 50.53
CA ASP A 497 2.09 28.67 49.95
C ASP A 497 1.31 29.18 48.73
N THR A 498 0.98 30.48 48.68
CA THR A 498 0.53 31.11 47.43
C THR A 498 1.63 31.14 46.36
N ALA A 499 2.88 31.40 46.73
CA ALA A 499 4.02 31.30 45.81
C ALA A 499 4.29 29.85 45.35
N ARG A 500 4.19 28.85 46.24
CA ARG A 500 4.30 27.42 45.90
C ARG A 500 3.17 26.96 45.00
N LEU A 501 1.92 27.33 45.28
CA LEU A 501 0.78 27.01 44.42
C LEU A 501 0.96 27.65 43.04
N LYS A 502 1.40 28.90 42.97
CA LYS A 502 1.73 29.59 41.71
C LYS A 502 2.87 28.89 40.97
N LEU A 503 3.95 28.50 41.66
CA LEU A 503 5.06 27.74 41.08
C LEU A 503 4.62 26.38 40.56
N VAL A 504 3.74 25.66 41.27
CA VAL A 504 3.18 24.36 40.84
C VAL A 504 2.24 24.53 39.64
N VAL A 505 1.40 25.57 39.63
CA VAL A 505 0.52 25.91 38.50
C VAL A 505 1.33 26.33 37.27
N ASP A 506 2.39 27.13 37.44
CA ASP A 506 3.24 27.55 36.33
C ASP A 506 4.18 26.42 35.87
N ALA A 507 4.66 25.55 36.76
CA ALA A 507 5.37 24.32 36.38
C ALA A 507 4.45 23.32 35.63
N ALA A 508 3.19 23.18 36.06
CA ALA A 508 2.18 22.42 35.33
C ALA A 508 1.91 23.04 33.95
N ARG A 509 1.71 24.35 33.87
CA ARG A 509 1.56 25.09 32.60
C ARG A 509 2.79 24.98 31.69
N ILE A 510 4.01 24.94 32.24
CA ILE A 510 5.24 24.73 31.47
C ILE A 510 5.34 23.28 31.00
N LYS A 511 4.94 22.31 31.82
CA LYS A 511 4.87 20.89 31.47
C LYS A 511 3.84 20.62 30.38
N ASP A 512 2.66 21.22 30.46
CA ASP A 512 1.63 21.10 29.42
C ASP A 512 1.99 21.92 28.17
N LYS A 513 2.52 23.16 28.27
CA LYS A 513 3.02 23.91 27.09
C LYS A 513 4.19 23.21 26.39
N SER A 514 5.07 22.52 27.10
CA SER A 514 6.18 21.76 26.49
C SER A 514 5.70 20.44 25.88
N LYS A 515 4.78 19.73 26.55
CA LYS A 515 4.07 18.56 26.01
C LYS A 515 3.30 18.92 24.74
N ASP A 516 2.50 20.00 24.75
CA ASP A 516 1.77 20.51 23.59
C ASP A 516 2.72 20.94 22.46
N ARG A 517 3.84 21.63 22.78
CA ARG A 517 4.87 21.98 21.79
C ARG A 517 5.51 20.76 21.15
N VAL A 518 5.80 19.71 21.92
CA VAL A 518 6.30 18.43 21.39
C VAL A 518 5.23 17.73 20.56
N LEU A 519 3.97 17.75 20.99
CA LEU A 519 2.82 17.23 20.24
C LEU A 519 2.67 17.94 18.89
N ASP A 520 2.75 19.27 18.87
CA ASP A 520 2.68 20.10 17.68
C ASP A 520 3.84 19.86 16.73
N VAL A 521 5.07 19.73 17.23
CA VAL A 521 6.24 19.35 16.41
C VAL A 521 6.08 17.95 15.83
N LEU A 522 5.44 17.02 16.56
CA LEU A 522 5.14 15.67 16.09
C LEU A 522 3.91 15.57 15.17
N ILE A 523 3.09 16.62 15.06
CA ILE A 523 1.83 16.64 14.27
C ILE A 523 1.92 17.58 13.05
N ASN A 524 2.63 18.70 13.12
CA ASN A 524 2.68 19.70 12.05
C ASN A 524 3.68 19.32 10.94
N LYS A 525 3.43 19.75 9.69
CA LYS A 525 4.27 19.48 8.48
C LYS A 525 4.48 17.98 8.17
N GLY A 526 3.36 17.29 7.98
CA GLY A 526 3.28 15.90 7.52
C GLY A 526 2.36 14.99 8.34
N GLY A 527 1.72 15.54 9.38
CA GLY A 527 0.94 14.75 10.33
C GLY A 527 1.81 13.87 11.23
N TYR A 528 1.19 13.35 12.30
CA TYR A 528 1.78 12.29 13.11
C TYR A 528 2.17 11.03 12.31
N VAL A 529 1.61 10.87 11.11
CA VAL A 529 1.94 9.79 10.19
C VAL A 529 3.41 9.85 9.79
N ARG A 530 3.99 11.05 9.58
CA ARG A 530 5.43 11.20 9.29
C ARG A 530 6.29 10.71 10.46
N SER A 531 5.96 11.12 11.69
CA SER A 531 6.61 10.67 12.92
C SER A 531 6.51 9.15 13.09
N THR A 532 5.34 8.59 12.77
CA THR A 532 5.08 7.14 12.81
C THR A 532 5.86 6.37 11.73
N GLN A 533 5.99 6.92 10.52
CA GLN A 533 6.82 6.34 9.45
C GLN A 533 8.29 6.24 9.88
N ILE A 534 8.84 7.29 10.49
CA ILE A 534 10.22 7.29 11.00
C ILE A 534 10.39 6.21 12.08
N PHE A 535 9.49 6.16 13.07
CA PHE A 535 9.55 5.14 14.14
C PHE A 535 9.40 3.71 13.58
N SER A 536 8.43 3.46 12.69
CA SER A 536 8.27 2.18 12.01
C SER A 536 9.51 1.77 11.20
N SER A 537 10.25 2.74 10.65
CA SER A 537 11.46 2.48 9.86
C SER A 537 12.67 2.16 10.74
N LEU A 538 12.76 2.78 11.94
CA LEU A 538 13.72 2.39 12.98
C LEU A 538 13.45 0.96 13.46
N VAL A 539 12.19 0.62 13.75
CA VAL A 539 11.79 -0.74 14.17
C VAL A 539 12.14 -1.80 13.10
N ILE A 540 11.95 -1.48 11.82
CA ILE A 540 12.41 -2.33 10.71
C ILE A 540 13.94 -2.42 10.69
N ALA A 541 14.66 -1.30 10.83
CA ALA A 541 16.12 -1.29 10.82
C ALA A 541 16.69 -2.17 11.94
N THR A 542 16.17 -2.05 13.17
CA THR A 542 16.57 -2.90 14.29
C THR A 542 16.22 -4.37 14.06
N HIS A 543 15.04 -4.69 13.52
CA HIS A 543 14.69 -6.09 13.19
C HIS A 543 15.64 -6.71 12.15
N VAL A 544 15.96 -5.98 11.07
CA VAL A 544 16.93 -6.46 10.06
C VAL A 544 18.33 -6.57 10.66
N ALA A 545 18.73 -5.64 11.51
CA ALA A 545 20.01 -5.69 12.23
C ALA A 545 20.07 -6.90 13.17
N CYS A 546 19.03 -7.17 13.97
CA CYS A 546 18.96 -8.34 14.85
C CYS A 546 19.11 -9.66 14.07
N MET A 547 18.45 -9.79 12.91
CA MET A 547 18.58 -10.99 12.07
C MET A 547 19.96 -11.09 11.39
N GLY A 548 20.58 -9.96 11.08
CA GLY A 548 21.96 -9.90 10.56
C GLY A 548 23.01 -10.23 11.62
N ILE A 549 22.84 -9.74 12.85
CA ILE A 549 23.69 -10.06 14.01
C ILE A 549 23.58 -11.54 14.35
N LEU A 550 22.37 -12.11 14.37
CA LEU A 550 22.14 -13.54 14.61
C LEU A 550 22.81 -14.41 13.52
N LEU A 551 22.72 -13.99 12.25
CA LEU A 551 23.44 -14.62 11.14
C LEU A 551 24.97 -14.56 11.32
N LEU A 552 25.51 -13.46 11.84
CA LEU A 552 26.94 -13.30 12.12
C LEU A 552 27.38 -14.20 13.28
N ILE A 553 26.72 -14.11 14.45
CA ILE A 553 27.01 -14.90 15.65
C ILE A 553 27.11 -16.40 15.31
N VAL A 554 26.07 -16.96 14.66
CA VAL A 554 25.98 -18.38 14.26
C VAL A 554 26.97 -18.77 13.14
N SER A 555 27.88 -17.86 12.74
CA SER A 555 28.98 -18.09 11.78
C SER A 555 30.37 -17.70 12.30
N THR A 556 30.45 -16.98 13.43
CA THR A 556 31.71 -16.46 14.01
C THR A 556 31.76 -16.59 15.53
N GLY A 557 31.16 -17.65 16.09
CA GLY A 557 31.27 -17.99 17.52
C GLY A 557 32.68 -18.43 17.93
N GLU A 558 32.92 -18.55 19.23
CA GLU A 558 34.21 -18.91 19.83
C GLU A 558 34.67 -20.29 19.35
N ARG A 559 33.79 -21.31 19.33
CA ARG A 559 34.10 -22.61 18.72
C ARG A 559 34.50 -22.53 17.26
N SER A 560 33.97 -21.56 16.50
CA SER A 560 34.36 -21.38 15.11
C SER A 560 35.80 -20.88 14.96
N ASP A 561 36.29 -20.10 15.93
CA ASP A 561 37.67 -19.60 15.99
C ASP A 561 38.63 -20.62 16.61
N GLU A 562 38.18 -21.41 17.59
CA GLU A 562 38.94 -22.56 18.09
C GLU A 562 39.17 -23.62 17.00
N LEU A 563 38.16 -23.89 16.16
CA LEU A 563 38.33 -24.82 15.04
C LEU A 563 39.33 -24.30 13.99
N LYS A 564 39.35 -22.98 13.71
CA LYS A 564 40.37 -22.35 12.85
C LYS A 564 41.77 -22.48 13.48
N ARG A 565 41.91 -22.17 14.78
CA ARG A 565 43.19 -22.21 15.51
C ARG A 565 43.77 -23.63 15.62
N SER A 566 42.92 -24.65 15.70
CA SER A 566 43.31 -26.07 15.73
C SER A 566 43.54 -26.68 14.33
N GLY A 567 43.54 -25.87 13.27
CA GLY A 567 43.77 -26.34 11.88
C GLY A 567 42.56 -27.03 11.24
N GLY A 568 41.40 -27.01 11.89
CA GLY A 568 40.16 -27.69 11.51
C GLY A 568 39.37 -27.05 10.36
N GLY A 569 40.04 -26.55 9.33
CA GLY A 569 39.44 -26.07 8.08
C GLY A 569 39.00 -24.60 8.05
N GLU A 570 38.38 -24.19 6.94
CA GLU A 570 37.89 -22.82 6.76
C GLU A 570 36.66 -22.51 7.65
N PRO A 571 36.39 -21.24 7.99
CA PRO A 571 35.12 -20.82 8.61
C PRO A 571 33.90 -21.47 7.96
N GLY A 572 33.08 -22.16 8.75
CA GLY A 572 31.89 -22.86 8.27
C GLY A 572 30.96 -21.93 7.48
N LYS A 573 30.54 -22.36 6.28
CA LYS A 573 29.62 -21.58 5.43
C LYS A 573 28.36 -21.22 6.24
N PRO A 574 28.00 -19.93 6.40
CA PRO A 574 26.95 -19.53 7.31
C PRO A 574 25.64 -20.24 6.99
N LYS A 575 25.07 -20.92 8.01
CA LYS A 575 23.93 -21.84 7.89
C LYS A 575 22.82 -21.23 7.01
N PRO A 576 22.55 -21.77 5.80
CA PRO A 576 21.68 -21.12 4.81
C PRO A 576 20.25 -20.80 5.27
N VAL A 577 19.75 -21.48 6.31
CA VAL A 577 18.41 -21.23 6.88
C VAL A 577 18.37 -19.90 7.66
N TYR A 578 19.44 -19.54 8.38
CA TYR A 578 19.56 -18.23 9.03
C TYR A 578 19.74 -17.12 8.00
N TYR A 579 20.49 -17.40 6.94
CA TYR A 579 20.61 -16.48 5.82
C TYR A 579 19.25 -16.24 5.11
N MET A 580 18.43 -17.28 4.91
CA MET A 580 17.04 -17.11 4.46
C MET A 580 16.17 -16.33 5.46
N GLY A 581 16.40 -16.47 6.76
CA GLY A 581 15.78 -15.64 7.79
C GLY A 581 16.09 -14.15 7.62
N PHE A 582 17.37 -13.81 7.46
CA PHE A 582 17.83 -12.44 7.16
C PHE A 582 17.24 -11.90 5.86
N LEU A 583 17.28 -12.67 4.76
CA LEU A 583 16.66 -12.28 3.48
C LEU A 583 15.14 -12.04 3.61
N ASN A 584 14.43 -12.88 4.37
CA ASN A 584 13.01 -12.69 4.65
C ASN A 584 12.74 -11.44 5.51
N ALA A 585 13.64 -11.08 6.43
CA ALA A 585 13.55 -9.85 7.24
C ALA A 585 13.80 -8.58 6.40
N VAL A 586 14.81 -8.58 5.51
CA VAL A 586 15.01 -7.49 4.53
C VAL A 586 13.75 -7.31 3.66
N LEU A 587 13.20 -8.41 3.13
CA LEU A 587 11.94 -8.37 2.38
C LEU A 587 10.70 -8.05 3.21
N PHE A 588 10.74 -8.12 4.54
CA PHE A 588 9.59 -7.77 5.38
C PHE A 588 9.24 -6.31 5.21
N ALA A 589 10.22 -5.41 5.14
CA ALA A 589 9.99 -3.98 4.90
C ALA A 589 9.18 -3.73 3.62
N HIS A 590 9.44 -4.52 2.58
CA HIS A 590 8.87 -4.37 1.25
C HIS A 590 7.55 -5.12 1.03
N ARG A 591 7.26 -6.18 1.81
CA ARG A 591 6.04 -7.01 1.69
C ARG A 591 5.01 -6.81 2.82
N SER A 592 5.40 -6.18 3.93
CA SER A 592 4.60 -6.20 5.17
C SER A 592 3.39 -5.26 5.18
N GLY A 593 2.35 -5.67 5.92
CA GLY A 593 1.22 -4.79 6.28
C GLY A 593 1.56 -3.67 7.25
N PHE A 594 2.83 -3.49 7.63
CA PHE A 594 3.32 -2.36 8.42
C PHE A 594 3.29 -1.02 7.64
N ARG A 595 3.10 -1.08 6.31
CA ARG A 595 2.86 0.08 5.42
C ARG A 595 3.89 1.19 5.61
N VAL A 596 5.16 0.88 5.44
CA VAL A 596 6.22 1.90 5.37
C VAL A 596 6.37 2.36 3.91
N ARG A 597 6.56 3.67 3.71
CA ARG A 597 6.76 4.28 2.38
C ARG A 597 8.03 3.78 1.72
N PHE A 598 8.07 3.71 0.39
CA PHE A 598 9.17 3.04 -0.31
C PHE A 598 10.53 3.70 -0.06
N ILE A 599 10.56 5.03 0.11
CA ILE A 599 11.77 5.78 0.48
C ILE A 599 12.36 5.19 1.77
N TYR A 600 11.62 5.27 2.87
CA TYR A 600 12.14 4.84 4.17
C TYR A 600 12.45 3.34 4.19
N ALA A 601 11.57 2.50 3.62
CA ALA A 601 11.79 1.06 3.53
C ALA A 601 13.08 0.72 2.77
N THR A 602 13.30 1.34 1.61
CA THR A 602 14.50 1.06 0.78
C THR A 602 15.77 1.62 1.40
N TYR A 603 15.75 2.83 1.96
CA TYR A 603 16.95 3.41 2.59
C TYR A 603 17.35 2.66 3.86
N THR A 604 16.41 2.28 4.75
CA THR A 604 16.80 1.56 5.98
C THR A 604 17.22 0.12 5.69
N THR A 605 16.56 -0.60 4.78
CA THR A 605 17.02 -1.95 4.41
C THR A 605 18.37 -1.91 3.70
N ALA A 606 18.60 -0.96 2.80
CA ALA A 606 19.87 -0.85 2.09
C ALA A 606 21.03 -0.52 3.05
N VAL A 607 20.88 0.49 3.92
CA VAL A 607 21.92 0.87 4.89
C VAL A 607 22.25 -0.28 5.85
N VAL A 608 21.24 -0.92 6.45
CA VAL A 608 21.49 -2.03 7.38
C VAL A 608 22.04 -3.26 6.67
N ALA A 609 21.50 -3.64 5.51
CA ALA A 609 21.97 -4.83 4.79
C ALA A 609 23.38 -4.65 4.23
N VAL A 610 23.74 -3.47 3.72
CA VAL A 610 25.12 -3.16 3.32
C VAL A 610 26.06 -3.16 4.53
N GLY A 611 25.66 -2.60 5.66
CA GLY A 611 26.45 -2.66 6.91
C GLY A 611 26.74 -4.10 7.37
N ILE A 612 25.71 -4.96 7.36
CA ILE A 612 25.85 -6.38 7.68
C ILE A 612 26.74 -7.09 6.65
N ILE A 613 26.60 -6.82 5.34
CA ILE A 613 27.46 -7.41 4.30
C ILE A 613 28.92 -6.98 4.48
N LEU A 614 29.20 -5.72 4.80
CA LEU A 614 30.57 -5.23 4.98
C LEU A 614 31.23 -5.90 6.17
N ALA A 615 30.56 -5.94 7.33
CA ALA A 615 31.04 -6.65 8.52
C ALA A 615 31.26 -8.15 8.23
N ALA A 616 30.32 -8.79 7.53
CA ALA A 616 30.42 -10.19 7.13
C ALA A 616 31.58 -10.46 6.15
N SER A 617 31.80 -9.56 5.19
CA SER A 617 32.87 -9.67 4.20
C SER A 617 34.26 -9.50 4.83
N SER A 618 34.40 -8.70 5.89
CA SER A 618 35.64 -8.66 6.69
C SER A 618 35.89 -9.92 7.52
N LEU A 619 34.85 -10.72 7.81
CA LEU A 619 34.94 -11.93 8.64
C LEU A 619 35.11 -13.22 7.81
N SER A 620 34.52 -13.31 6.60
CA SER A 620 34.71 -14.46 5.70
C SER A 620 34.48 -14.08 4.22
N PRO A 621 35.50 -13.51 3.53
CA PRO A 621 35.35 -12.93 2.19
C PRO A 621 34.78 -13.88 1.12
N LYS A 622 35.19 -15.16 1.15
CA LYS A 622 34.86 -16.15 0.11
C LYS A 622 33.35 -16.43 0.02
N TYR A 623 32.70 -16.65 1.17
CA TYR A 623 31.29 -17.05 1.21
C TYR A 623 30.34 -15.86 1.16
N TYR A 624 30.72 -14.72 1.75
CA TYR A 624 29.84 -13.55 1.77
C TYR A 624 29.75 -12.80 0.44
N LEU A 625 30.63 -13.03 -0.52
CA LEU A 625 30.49 -12.49 -1.88
C LEU A 625 29.27 -13.08 -2.62
N GLU A 626 29.00 -14.38 -2.48
CA GLU A 626 27.80 -15.04 -3.02
C GLU A 626 26.54 -14.42 -2.39
N TYR A 627 26.57 -14.24 -1.07
CA TYR A 627 25.47 -13.68 -0.30
C TYR A 627 25.24 -12.18 -0.55
N ALA A 628 26.29 -11.40 -0.82
CA ALA A 628 26.17 -10.01 -1.26
C ALA A 628 25.41 -9.92 -2.59
N GLY A 629 25.66 -10.85 -3.53
CA GLY A 629 24.93 -10.96 -4.79
C GLY A 629 23.42 -11.16 -4.61
N TYR A 630 23.01 -12.13 -3.79
CA TYR A 630 21.57 -12.34 -3.54
C TYR A 630 20.91 -11.15 -2.82
N VAL A 631 21.59 -10.50 -1.87
CA VAL A 631 21.05 -9.30 -1.19
C VAL A 631 20.91 -8.12 -2.15
N PHE A 632 21.87 -7.91 -3.06
CA PHE A 632 21.73 -6.88 -4.10
C PHE A 632 20.46 -7.11 -4.93
N VAL A 633 20.22 -8.35 -5.38
CA VAL A 633 18.99 -8.73 -6.09
C VAL A 633 17.75 -8.50 -5.21
N ILE A 634 17.80 -8.85 -3.93
CA ILE A 634 16.66 -8.70 -3.02
C ILE A 634 16.30 -7.24 -2.73
N LEU A 635 17.29 -6.35 -2.64
CA LEU A 635 17.09 -4.91 -2.46
C LEU A 635 16.51 -4.28 -3.73
N VAL A 636 17.02 -4.64 -4.92
CA VAL A 636 16.47 -4.16 -6.20
C VAL A 636 15.02 -4.62 -6.38
N MET A 637 14.72 -5.91 -6.17
CA MET A 637 13.36 -6.43 -6.27
C MET A 637 12.43 -5.87 -5.19
N GLY A 638 12.90 -5.71 -3.95
CA GLY A 638 12.15 -5.10 -2.85
C GLY A 638 11.78 -3.65 -3.14
N MET A 639 12.75 -2.85 -3.60
CA MET A 639 12.52 -1.48 -4.07
C MET A 639 11.47 -1.45 -5.19
N MET A 640 11.54 -2.34 -6.19
CA MET A 640 10.55 -2.40 -7.27
C MET A 640 9.12 -2.68 -6.78
N ILE A 641 8.95 -3.49 -5.71
CA ILE A 641 7.67 -3.79 -5.07
C ILE A 641 7.13 -2.55 -4.33
N SER A 642 7.92 -1.94 -3.45
CA SER A 642 7.47 -0.79 -2.66
C SER A 642 7.24 0.45 -3.52
N TYR A 643 8.08 0.68 -4.54
CA TYR A 643 7.91 1.75 -5.53
C TYR A 643 6.59 1.57 -6.30
N GLU A 644 6.20 0.34 -6.66
CA GLU A 644 4.90 0.08 -7.28
C GLU A 644 3.73 0.30 -6.29
N GLU A 645 3.85 -0.10 -5.03
CA GLU A 645 2.78 0.12 -4.04
C GLU A 645 2.54 1.61 -3.77
N GLU A 646 3.60 2.42 -3.57
CA GLU A 646 3.44 3.87 -3.39
C GLU A 646 2.86 4.53 -4.66
N ASN A 647 3.33 4.11 -5.85
CA ASN A 647 2.80 4.56 -7.15
C ASN A 647 1.30 4.26 -7.29
N LEU A 648 0.85 3.08 -6.86
CA LEU A 648 -0.56 2.70 -6.89
C LEU A 648 -1.40 3.49 -5.87
N ARG A 649 -0.89 3.70 -4.64
CA ARG A 649 -1.54 4.52 -3.60
C ARG A 649 -1.67 5.99 -4.02
N ARG A 650 -0.64 6.56 -4.66
CA ARG A 650 -0.65 7.93 -5.21
C ARG A 650 -1.62 8.07 -6.38
N THR A 651 -1.61 7.12 -7.31
CA THR A 651 -2.58 7.07 -8.43
C THR A 651 -4.01 7.00 -7.90
N PHE A 652 -4.26 6.17 -6.87
CA PHE A 652 -5.56 6.07 -6.22
C PHE A 652 -6.00 7.41 -5.62
N PHE A 653 -5.11 8.09 -4.89
CA PHE A 653 -5.42 9.38 -4.26
C PHE A 653 -5.80 10.47 -5.28
N VAL A 654 -5.07 10.58 -6.40
CA VAL A 654 -5.40 11.54 -7.47
C VAL A 654 -6.74 11.19 -8.13
N LEU A 655 -6.93 9.93 -8.57
CA LEU A 655 -8.17 9.48 -9.22
C LEU A 655 -9.39 9.64 -8.30
N LYS A 656 -9.27 9.25 -7.02
CA LYS A 656 -10.32 9.43 -6.00
C LYS A 656 -10.69 10.90 -5.86
N SER A 657 -9.70 11.80 -5.85
CA SER A 657 -9.93 13.24 -5.69
C SER A 657 -10.71 13.82 -6.86
N ILE A 658 -10.32 13.49 -8.11
CA ILE A 658 -11.04 13.96 -9.31
C ILE A 658 -12.47 13.40 -9.34
N ARG A 659 -12.63 12.07 -9.19
CA ARG A 659 -13.96 11.43 -9.20
C ARG A 659 -14.87 11.88 -8.04
N THR A 660 -14.32 12.38 -6.92
CA THR A 660 -15.13 12.97 -5.84
C THR A 660 -15.81 14.25 -6.32
N LEU A 661 -15.08 15.16 -6.99
CA LEU A 661 -15.64 16.42 -7.50
C LEU A 661 -16.65 16.21 -8.63
N GLU A 662 -16.34 15.32 -9.58
CA GLU A 662 -17.28 14.94 -10.65
C GLU A 662 -18.55 14.31 -10.08
N PHE A 663 -18.43 13.49 -9.03
CA PHE A 663 -19.58 12.92 -8.34
C PHE A 663 -20.36 13.96 -7.52
N ASP A 664 -19.72 15.00 -6.96
CA ASP A 664 -20.45 16.13 -6.35
C ASP A 664 -21.39 16.80 -7.36
N GLU A 665 -20.89 17.07 -8.57
CA GLU A 665 -21.65 17.72 -9.64
C GLU A 665 -22.75 16.80 -10.21
N TRP A 666 -22.42 15.54 -10.51
CA TRP A 666 -23.40 14.53 -10.93
C TRP A 666 -24.50 14.33 -9.87
N PHE A 667 -24.13 14.22 -8.59
CA PHE A 667 -25.06 13.99 -7.48
C PHE A 667 -25.94 15.22 -7.23
N ALA A 668 -25.41 16.44 -7.39
CA ALA A 668 -26.21 17.67 -7.35
C ALA A 668 -27.26 17.72 -8.48
N VAL A 669 -26.90 17.29 -9.71
CA VAL A 669 -27.83 17.16 -10.83
C VAL A 669 -28.89 16.08 -10.55
N VAL A 670 -28.48 14.89 -10.08
CA VAL A 670 -29.40 13.80 -9.72
C VAL A 670 -30.34 14.19 -8.59
N LEU A 671 -29.88 14.91 -7.56
CA LEU A 671 -30.74 15.44 -6.49
C LEU A 671 -31.75 16.47 -7.03
N ARG A 672 -31.35 17.34 -7.96
CA ARG A 672 -32.26 18.29 -8.63
C ARG A 672 -33.33 17.56 -9.43
N ILE A 673 -32.95 16.53 -10.20
CA ILE A 673 -33.88 15.68 -10.95
C ILE A 673 -34.81 14.91 -10.00
N GLN A 674 -34.30 14.30 -8.92
CA GLN A 674 -35.14 13.63 -7.93
C GLN A 674 -36.11 14.60 -7.23
N GLY A 675 -35.69 15.84 -6.96
CA GLY A 675 -36.56 16.89 -6.44
C GLY A 675 -37.69 17.21 -7.41
N TRP A 676 -37.36 17.43 -8.69
CA TRP A 676 -38.33 17.67 -9.76
C TRP A 676 -39.29 16.49 -9.97
N VAL A 677 -38.79 15.25 -10.00
CA VAL A 677 -39.62 14.04 -10.11
C VAL A 677 -40.55 13.89 -8.91
N LYS A 678 -40.05 14.09 -7.68
CA LYS A 678 -40.88 14.07 -6.46
C LYS A 678 -41.96 15.14 -6.51
N GLU A 679 -41.65 16.35 -6.94
CA GLU A 679 -42.64 17.43 -7.04
C GLU A 679 -43.63 17.22 -8.19
N HIS A 680 -43.20 16.69 -9.34
CA HIS A 680 -44.08 16.30 -10.44
C HIS A 680 -45.03 15.16 -10.02
N ILE A 681 -44.55 14.18 -9.25
CA ILE A 681 -45.39 13.14 -8.65
C ILE A 681 -46.36 13.75 -7.62
N ARG A 682 -45.91 14.61 -6.70
CA ARG A 682 -46.81 15.33 -5.76
C ARG A 682 -47.83 16.20 -6.49
N LYS A 683 -47.48 16.79 -7.63
CA LYS A 683 -48.41 17.57 -8.46
C LYS A 683 -49.44 16.64 -9.09
N LYS A 684 -49.03 15.61 -9.84
CA LYS A 684 -49.95 14.58 -10.38
C LYS A 684 -50.83 13.94 -9.30
N LEU A 685 -50.32 13.70 -8.10
CA LEU A 685 -51.08 13.09 -7.01
C LEU A 685 -52.08 14.08 -6.38
N ARG A 686 -51.76 15.38 -6.33
CA ARG A 686 -52.75 16.45 -6.02
C ARG A 686 -53.77 16.61 -7.15
N ASP A 687 -53.36 16.59 -8.41
CA ASP A 687 -54.24 16.71 -9.59
C ASP A 687 -55.20 15.51 -9.73
N VAL A 688 -54.76 14.32 -9.36
CA VAL A 688 -55.63 13.12 -9.24
C VAL A 688 -56.55 13.24 -8.03
N ARG A 689 -56.06 13.74 -6.89
CA ARG A 689 -56.89 13.90 -5.68
C ARG A 689 -57.95 14.99 -5.82
N SER A 690 -57.70 16.08 -6.54
CA SER A 690 -58.72 17.09 -6.86
C SER A 690 -59.73 16.60 -7.89
N LYS A 691 -59.30 15.77 -8.86
CA LYS A 691 -60.22 15.09 -9.80
C LYS A 691 -61.04 13.96 -9.17
N GLY A 692 -60.53 13.31 -8.12
CA GLY A 692 -61.32 12.40 -7.27
C GLY A 692 -62.30 13.15 -6.37
N SER A 693 -61.84 14.22 -5.72
CA SER A 693 -62.66 15.10 -4.84
C SER A 693 -63.80 15.83 -5.55
N SER A 694 -63.87 15.75 -6.89
CA SER A 694 -64.96 16.28 -7.71
C SER A 694 -65.89 15.18 -8.27
N LYS A 695 -65.74 13.92 -7.82
CA LYS A 695 -66.59 12.80 -8.26
C LYS A 695 -66.97 11.77 -7.20
N GLU A 696 -66.58 11.95 -5.94
CA GLU A 696 -66.78 10.96 -4.88
C GLU A 696 -67.34 11.61 -3.59
N PHE A 697 -68.60 12.05 -3.67
CA PHE A 697 -69.44 12.37 -2.51
C PHE A 697 -70.65 11.41 -2.45
N ALA A 698 -70.36 10.11 -2.62
CA ALA A 698 -71.34 9.02 -2.56
C ALA A 698 -70.65 7.72 -2.07
N SER A 699 -71.41 6.91 -1.32
CA SER A 699 -71.12 5.50 -0.95
C SER A 699 -69.81 5.17 -0.19
N THR A 700 -69.94 5.18 1.15
CA THR A 700 -69.62 4.08 2.10
C THR A 700 -68.19 3.52 2.30
N ASP A 701 -67.69 3.82 3.51
CA ASP A 701 -67.08 2.90 4.51
C ASP A 701 -65.70 2.21 4.35
N PRO A 702 -64.95 1.99 5.47
CA PRO A 702 -63.49 2.13 5.43
C PRO A 702 -62.69 1.02 6.16
N LEU A 703 -62.94 -0.27 5.89
CA LEU A 703 -62.27 -1.35 6.66
C LEU A 703 -61.86 -2.64 5.90
N ALA A 704 -60.75 -2.62 5.15
CA ALA A 704 -60.08 -3.87 4.74
C ALA A 704 -58.56 -3.75 4.42
N SER A 705 -57.77 -4.67 5.00
CA SER A 705 -56.48 -5.15 4.44
C SER A 705 -55.28 -4.19 4.27
N LYS A 706 -54.75 -3.64 5.37
CA LYS A 706 -53.32 -3.25 5.44
C LYS A 706 -52.41 -4.48 5.22
N LYS A 707 -51.98 -4.79 3.99
CA LYS A 707 -50.88 -5.73 3.72
C LYS A 707 -49.58 -4.99 3.47
N GLN A 708 -48.80 -4.78 4.53
CA GLN A 708 -47.43 -4.26 4.45
C GLN A 708 -46.55 -5.20 3.60
N LYS A 709 -46.10 -4.73 2.42
CA LYS A 709 -44.94 -5.33 1.77
C LYS A 709 -43.71 -5.00 2.62
N LYS A 710 -43.26 -5.95 3.46
CA LYS A 710 -41.92 -5.89 4.07
C LYS A 710 -40.90 -5.70 2.93
N PRO A 711 -39.94 -4.77 3.04
CA PRO A 711 -38.88 -4.67 2.06
C PRO A 711 -38.09 -5.99 2.05
N LYS A 712 -37.74 -6.50 0.85
CA LYS A 712 -36.77 -7.60 0.76
C LYS A 712 -35.48 -7.13 1.45
N PRO A 713 -34.84 -7.96 2.30
CA PRO A 713 -33.52 -7.62 2.82
C PRO A 713 -32.58 -7.43 1.63
N ALA A 714 -31.91 -6.28 1.56
CA ALA A 714 -30.86 -6.07 0.58
C ALA A 714 -29.76 -7.13 0.77
N PRO A 715 -29.12 -7.64 -0.30
CA PRO A 715 -27.97 -8.52 -0.14
C PRO A 715 -26.92 -7.80 0.74
N PRO A 716 -26.29 -8.50 1.70
CA PRO A 716 -25.45 -7.85 2.70
C PRO A 716 -24.30 -7.11 2.02
N LEU A 717 -24.30 -5.78 2.13
CA LEU A 717 -23.33 -4.89 1.52
C LEU A 717 -21.91 -5.31 1.94
N VAL A 718 -21.19 -5.95 1.01
CA VAL A 718 -19.85 -6.48 1.25
C VAL A 718 -18.86 -5.33 1.29
N ASN A 719 -18.79 -4.68 2.46
CA ASN A 719 -17.94 -3.53 2.70
C ASN A 719 -16.48 -3.88 2.34
N THR A 720 -15.95 -3.30 1.27
CA THR A 720 -14.67 -3.66 0.65
C THR A 720 -13.44 -3.38 1.52
N SER A 721 -13.62 -2.72 2.66
CA SER A 721 -12.63 -2.62 3.74
C SER A 721 -12.34 -3.99 4.40
N ALA A 722 -13.38 -4.83 4.55
CA ALA A 722 -13.30 -6.13 5.21
C ALA A 722 -12.46 -7.15 4.42
N GLN A 723 -12.38 -7.03 3.09
CA GLN A 723 -11.60 -7.94 2.23
C GLN A 723 -10.10 -7.91 2.58
N MET A 724 -9.51 -6.75 2.83
CA MET A 724 -8.11 -6.65 3.27
C MET A 724 -7.87 -7.24 4.67
N ALA A 725 -8.83 -7.08 5.58
CA ALA A 725 -8.78 -7.71 6.91
C ALA A 725 -8.89 -9.24 6.79
N GLN A 726 -9.76 -9.74 5.90
CA GLN A 726 -9.92 -11.17 5.64
C GLN A 726 -8.67 -11.80 5.02
N ALA A 727 -8.05 -11.18 4.00
CA ALA A 727 -6.80 -11.67 3.43
C ALA A 727 -5.67 -11.73 4.47
N SER A 728 -5.56 -10.71 5.33
CA SER A 728 -4.58 -10.68 6.41
C SER A 728 -4.89 -11.73 7.51
N LYS A 729 -6.17 -12.00 7.78
CA LYS A 729 -6.65 -13.06 8.70
C LYS A 729 -6.37 -14.47 8.16
N LEU A 730 -6.52 -14.69 6.85
CA LEU A 730 -6.20 -15.96 6.20
C LEU A 730 -4.69 -16.24 6.22
N GLY A 731 -3.86 -15.21 5.97
CA GLY A 731 -2.40 -15.33 6.14
C GLY A 731 -2.01 -15.71 7.57
N MET A 732 -2.64 -15.09 8.57
CA MET A 732 -2.46 -15.43 10.00
C MET A 732 -2.81 -16.90 10.30
N TYR A 733 -3.97 -17.39 9.84
CA TYR A 733 -4.34 -18.80 10.02
C TYR A 733 -3.39 -19.77 9.28
N SER A 734 -2.88 -19.39 8.10
CA SER A 734 -1.89 -20.20 7.39
C SER A 734 -0.55 -20.30 8.14
N GLN A 735 -0.17 -19.27 8.91
CA GLN A 735 0.99 -19.35 9.82
C GLN A 735 0.69 -20.21 11.06
N MET A 736 -0.54 -20.23 11.57
CA MET A 736 -0.91 -21.17 12.64
C MET A 736 -0.78 -22.63 12.17
N ALA A 737 -1.13 -22.94 10.92
CA ALA A 737 -0.90 -24.27 10.34
C ALA A 737 0.60 -24.60 10.25
N ASN A 738 1.45 -23.65 9.84
CA ASN A 738 2.92 -23.84 9.84
C ASN A 738 3.47 -24.10 11.26
N ILE A 739 2.93 -23.43 12.29
CA ILE A 739 3.30 -23.67 13.69
C ILE A 739 2.89 -25.08 14.13
N VAL A 740 1.70 -25.55 13.79
CA VAL A 740 1.27 -26.92 14.12
C VAL A 740 2.18 -27.97 13.47
N ILE A 741 2.53 -27.79 12.19
CA ILE A 741 3.46 -28.70 11.48
C ILE A 741 4.85 -28.69 12.14
N ALA A 742 5.38 -27.51 12.49
CA ALA A 742 6.67 -27.38 13.15
C ALA A 742 6.66 -27.93 14.60
N LEU A 743 5.56 -27.79 15.34
CA LEU A 743 5.40 -28.39 16.67
C LEU A 743 5.35 -29.92 16.59
N LEU A 744 4.62 -30.48 15.63
CA LEU A 744 4.59 -31.92 15.42
C LEU A 744 5.99 -32.47 15.09
N ASP A 745 6.73 -31.83 14.19
CA ASP A 745 8.12 -32.21 13.85
C ASP A 745 9.05 -32.13 15.09
N VAL A 746 8.93 -31.10 15.94
CA VAL A 746 9.70 -30.99 17.19
C VAL A 746 9.30 -32.04 18.23
N LEU A 747 8.02 -32.44 18.31
CA LEU A 747 7.52 -33.42 19.27
C LEU A 747 7.76 -34.88 18.84
N THR A 748 8.23 -35.14 17.62
CA THR A 748 8.52 -36.48 17.08
C THR A 748 10.01 -36.73 16.77
N ASN A 749 10.94 -35.91 17.29
CA ASN A 749 12.39 -35.93 16.99
C ASN A 749 13.30 -35.94 18.23
#